data_AF-A0A1J5CJ79-F1
#
_entry.id   AF-A0A1J5CJ79-F1
#
_cell.length_a   1.000
_cell.length_b   1.000
_cell.length_c   1.000
_cell.angle_alpha   90.00
_cell.angle_beta   90.00
_cell.angle_gamma   90.00
#
_symmetry.space_group_name_H-M   'P 1'
#
loop_
_entity.id
_entity.type
_entity.pdbx_description
1 polymer ?
#
loop_
_entity_poly.entity_id
_entity_poly.type
_entity_poly.pdbx_seq_one_letter_code
_entity_poly.pdbx_strand_id
1 'polypeptide(L)'
;MKWFVALACLVGGSVLAWHHPLWSALCLVALWLWADLVFWRPGVWLWVVPAALPVMNFSPWTGWLVFEEFDLLLLGTLAGAYARMAVTTRANSAIRSANNQPSIGQPERGLHALLLAMAVMALLGLWRGFAGAGGFRFDWYAGYTDALNSWRVFKSLSFALLFFPVLRWHASRGGACAATRLAQGMVAGMAVVTLAVLWERAAFPGIFDFSANYRTVALFWEMHVGGAAIDVYLAMSCPFVLWALVTTRRPVVWLMLALLAVLTAYACLTTFSRGVYLAVALPVLALVGMLWWQRRALPPGERLAWRERANGVLSMLVLLEVVAALVGGSFMAERLTRSEADLSSRVDHWRHGLDLLASPADWLLGKGLGRLPANYAAQAPKGEFPGAVRHRTKPHPGQPDQLDRPDQPGSAFVTLYGPKTQPKLSGSFALTQRVARVSGTSHQVLLDVRVEENTRIEFSVCERHLLYDRRCQATRVRVKPVRVQGQAVWQPLAATLQGDDFANDGWHGARLMMFSVSVVDVARAADIDNVMLMGQSATLLLNNGDFSAGMAQWFPAAQSNFLPWHLDNFYLEVLVERGLPTLLLFLAVVLGAMVSLWRRPDRPLPLVPFIAASLAAVLLVGVVSSVMDVPRVAYMFMLWLFVAIQNSAVVARALQPA
;
A
#
# COMPACT_ATOMS: atom_id res chain seq x y z
N MET A 1 -20.02 19.95 -15.38
CA MET A 1 -19.51 18.78 -14.63
C MET A 1 -18.11 18.33 -15.03
N LYS A 2 -17.84 17.87 -16.27
CA LYS A 2 -16.50 17.32 -16.64
C LYS A 2 -15.33 18.31 -16.45
N TRP A 3 -15.49 19.56 -16.89
CA TRP A 3 -14.50 20.62 -16.66
C TRP A 3 -14.26 20.91 -15.18
N PHE A 4 -15.32 20.86 -14.37
CA PHE A 4 -15.21 21.05 -12.92
C PHE A 4 -14.38 19.94 -12.27
N VAL A 5 -14.64 18.67 -12.60
CA VAL A 5 -13.82 17.55 -12.10
C VAL A 5 -12.36 17.67 -12.55
N ALA A 6 -12.13 18.03 -13.82
CA ALA A 6 -10.78 18.24 -14.34
C ALA A 6 -10.02 19.32 -13.56
N LEU A 7 -10.66 20.49 -13.36
CA LEU A 7 -10.08 21.60 -12.62
C LEU A 7 -9.86 21.26 -11.14
N ALA A 8 -10.83 20.62 -10.49
CA ALA A 8 -10.72 20.20 -9.09
C ALA A 8 -9.54 19.22 -8.89
N CYS A 9 -9.36 18.26 -9.80
CA CYS A 9 -8.22 17.33 -9.74
C CYS A 9 -6.89 18.03 -10.02
N LEU A 10 -6.84 18.97 -10.97
CA LEU A 10 -5.62 19.73 -11.27
C LEU A 10 -5.23 20.65 -10.11
N VAL A 11 -6.19 21.35 -9.51
CA VAL A 11 -5.96 22.22 -8.34
C VAL A 11 -5.57 21.39 -7.14
N GLY A 12 -6.33 20.34 -6.80
CA GLY A 12 -6.01 19.44 -5.69
C GLY A 12 -4.63 18.78 -5.86
N GLY A 13 -4.32 18.31 -7.07
CA GLY A 13 -3.00 17.78 -7.40
C GLY A 13 -1.90 18.83 -7.29
N SER A 14 -2.14 20.06 -7.74
CA SER A 14 -1.15 21.15 -7.68
C SER A 14 -0.87 21.58 -6.25
N VAL A 15 -1.91 21.65 -5.40
CA VAL A 15 -1.75 21.91 -3.96
C VAL A 15 -0.93 20.80 -3.30
N LEU A 16 -1.27 19.53 -3.58
CA LEU A 16 -0.52 18.41 -3.03
C LEU A 16 0.95 18.42 -3.51
N ALA A 17 1.18 18.67 -4.79
CA ALA A 17 2.52 18.75 -5.37
C ALA A 17 3.32 19.91 -4.78
N TRP A 18 2.70 21.08 -4.61
CA TRP A 18 3.33 22.26 -4.01
C TRP A 18 3.78 22.02 -2.57
N HIS A 19 3.01 21.26 -1.80
CA HIS A 19 3.34 20.87 -0.42
C HIS A 19 4.17 19.59 -0.31
N HIS A 20 4.64 19.04 -1.42
CA HIS A 20 5.47 17.84 -1.39
C HIS A 20 6.76 18.11 -0.58
N PRO A 21 7.10 17.33 0.46
CA PRO A 21 8.11 17.68 1.46
C PRO A 21 9.51 17.90 0.90
N LEU A 22 9.88 17.15 -0.15
CA LEU A 22 11.23 17.17 -0.72
C LEU A 22 11.34 17.82 -2.11
N TRP A 23 10.35 17.63 -2.98
CA TRP A 23 10.47 17.91 -4.42
C TRP A 23 9.28 18.69 -4.97
N SER A 24 8.86 19.74 -4.27
CA SER A 24 7.65 20.52 -4.62
C SER A 24 7.59 20.96 -6.10
N ALA A 25 8.64 21.63 -6.58
CA ALA A 25 8.72 22.12 -7.96
C ALA A 25 8.71 20.97 -9.00
N LEU A 26 9.48 19.90 -8.74
CA LEU A 26 9.55 18.75 -9.65
C LEU A 26 8.21 18.03 -9.73
N CYS A 27 7.56 17.79 -8.59
CA CYS A 27 6.24 17.15 -8.52
C CYS A 27 5.18 17.99 -9.22
N LEU A 28 5.24 19.32 -9.11
CA LEU A 28 4.33 20.21 -9.81
C LEU A 28 4.53 20.10 -11.32
N VAL A 29 5.77 20.23 -11.82
CA VAL A 29 6.05 20.10 -13.26
C VAL A 29 5.63 18.71 -13.77
N ALA A 30 5.96 17.64 -13.05
CA ALA A 30 5.61 16.28 -13.41
C ALA A 30 4.08 16.07 -13.48
N LEU A 31 3.33 16.62 -12.51
CA LEU A 31 1.86 16.55 -12.51
C LEU A 31 1.27 17.20 -13.76
N TRP A 32 1.72 18.40 -14.13
CA TRP A 32 1.19 19.15 -15.27
C TRP A 32 1.54 18.45 -16.59
N LEU A 33 2.81 18.05 -16.76
CA LEU A 33 3.23 17.27 -17.92
C LEU A 33 2.46 15.95 -18.06
N TRP A 34 2.19 15.29 -16.93
CA TRP A 34 1.40 14.06 -16.91
C TRP A 34 -0.06 14.31 -17.28
N ALA A 35 -0.68 15.35 -16.72
CA ALA A 35 -2.05 15.74 -17.06
C ALA A 35 -2.18 16.09 -18.56
N ASP A 36 -1.22 16.82 -19.11
CA ASP A 36 -1.14 17.13 -20.54
C ASP A 36 -0.98 15.85 -21.36
N LEU A 37 -0.03 14.97 -21.00
CA LEU A 37 0.18 13.71 -21.71
C LEU A 37 -1.09 12.85 -21.73
N VAL A 38 -1.83 12.76 -20.63
CA VAL A 38 -3.11 12.05 -20.58
C VAL A 38 -4.19 12.80 -21.38
N PHE A 39 -4.18 14.13 -21.42
CA PHE A 39 -5.08 14.88 -22.29
C PHE A 39 -4.85 14.55 -23.78
N TRP A 40 -3.58 14.50 -24.21
CA TRP A 40 -3.19 14.21 -25.60
C TRP A 40 -3.33 12.72 -25.96
N ARG A 41 -2.93 11.83 -25.05
CA ARG A 41 -2.89 10.37 -25.22
C ARG A 41 -3.65 9.70 -24.08
N PRO A 42 -4.99 9.81 -24.04
CA PRO A 42 -5.77 9.41 -22.87
C PRO A 42 -5.76 7.91 -22.60
N GLY A 43 -5.30 7.07 -23.52
CA GLY A 43 -5.15 5.63 -23.26
C GLY A 43 -3.84 5.23 -22.58
N VAL A 44 -2.94 6.18 -22.27
CA VAL A 44 -1.61 5.89 -21.70
C VAL A 44 -1.70 5.52 -20.21
N TRP A 45 -2.60 6.15 -19.46
CA TRP A 45 -2.77 5.89 -18.02
C TRP A 45 -3.16 4.45 -17.73
N LEU A 46 -3.90 3.80 -18.65
CA LEU A 46 -4.29 2.40 -18.52
C LEU A 46 -3.06 1.50 -18.35
N TRP A 47 -1.93 1.84 -18.95
CA TRP A 47 -0.68 1.10 -18.76
C TRP A 47 0.16 1.67 -17.61
N VAL A 48 0.32 3.00 -17.53
CA VAL A 48 1.22 3.65 -16.56
C VAL A 48 0.75 3.48 -15.12
N VAL A 49 -0.54 3.67 -14.83
CA VAL A 49 -1.07 3.62 -13.46
C VAL A 49 -0.81 2.26 -12.78
N PRO A 50 -1.20 1.11 -13.34
CA PRO A 50 -0.84 -0.19 -12.76
C PRO A 50 0.66 -0.49 -12.77
N ALA A 51 1.42 -0.02 -13.76
CA ALA A 51 2.86 -0.24 -13.83
C ALA A 51 3.64 0.53 -12.75
N ALA A 52 3.21 1.75 -12.45
CA ALA A 52 3.84 2.63 -11.47
C ALA A 52 3.37 2.35 -10.03
N LEU A 53 2.25 1.65 -9.85
CA LEU A 53 1.65 1.36 -8.55
C LEU A 53 2.67 0.86 -7.51
N PRO A 54 3.55 -0.11 -7.80
CA PRO A 54 4.48 -0.62 -6.78
C PRO A 54 5.52 0.39 -6.32
N VAL A 55 5.92 1.34 -7.16
CA VAL A 55 7.06 2.24 -6.90
C VAL A 55 6.62 3.57 -6.29
N MET A 56 5.42 4.04 -6.61
CA MET A 56 4.96 5.40 -6.32
C MET A 56 4.52 5.61 -4.87
N ASN A 57 5.40 5.32 -3.92
CA ASN A 57 5.29 5.70 -2.52
C ASN A 57 6.71 5.94 -2.00
N PHE A 58 6.98 7.18 -1.60
CA PHE A 58 8.26 7.60 -1.05
C PHE A 58 8.15 7.96 0.43
N SER A 59 7.21 7.37 1.16
CA SER A 59 6.99 7.62 2.59
C SER A 59 8.25 7.52 3.47
N PRO A 60 9.25 6.63 3.20
CA PRO A 60 10.50 6.63 3.96
C PRO A 60 11.36 7.89 3.80
N TRP A 61 11.10 8.70 2.77
CA TRP A 61 11.80 9.96 2.48
C TRP A 61 10.90 11.17 2.73
N THR A 62 9.61 11.09 2.42
CA THR A 62 8.70 12.23 2.58
C THR A 62 8.07 12.31 3.96
N GLY A 63 8.02 11.21 4.72
CA GLY A 63 7.31 11.13 5.99
C GLY A 63 5.78 11.15 5.85
N TRP A 64 5.26 11.17 4.62
CA TRP A 64 3.83 11.11 4.37
C TRP A 64 3.29 9.70 4.58
N LEU A 65 2.26 9.59 5.43
CA LEU A 65 1.52 8.34 5.64
C LEU A 65 0.12 8.38 4.99
N VAL A 66 -0.52 9.55 5.00
CA VAL A 66 -1.86 9.77 4.45
C VAL A 66 -1.83 9.98 2.94
N PHE A 67 -0.88 10.79 2.49
CA PHE A 67 -0.67 11.16 1.09
C PHE A 67 0.45 10.35 0.48
N GLU A 68 0.38 10.12 -0.82
CA GLU A 68 1.38 9.36 -1.56
C GLU A 68 1.60 9.98 -2.94
N GLU A 69 2.76 9.77 -3.53
CA GLU A 69 3.06 10.27 -4.88
C GLU A 69 2.19 9.58 -5.94
N PHE A 70 1.68 8.39 -5.64
CA PHE A 70 0.63 7.76 -6.45
C PHE A 70 -0.65 8.61 -6.52
N ASP A 71 -0.98 9.39 -5.49
CA ASP A 71 -2.15 10.29 -5.52
C ASP A 71 -1.95 11.39 -6.58
N LEU A 72 -0.73 11.90 -6.75
CA LEU A 72 -0.40 12.87 -7.82
C LEU A 72 -0.59 12.26 -9.20
N LEU A 73 -0.16 11.00 -9.40
CA LEU A 73 -0.37 10.28 -10.65
C LEU A 73 -1.86 10.11 -10.96
N LEU A 74 -2.67 9.76 -9.96
CA LEU A 74 -4.12 9.61 -10.11
C LEU A 74 -4.81 10.95 -10.39
N LEU A 75 -4.47 12.01 -9.66
CA LEU A 75 -5.04 13.35 -9.83
C LEU A 75 -4.69 13.94 -11.20
N GLY A 76 -3.44 13.85 -11.65
CA GLY A 76 -3.04 14.28 -12.99
C GLY A 76 -3.73 13.47 -14.09
N THR A 77 -3.89 12.16 -13.90
CA THR A 77 -4.66 11.31 -14.83
C THR A 77 -6.10 11.78 -14.94
N LEU A 78 -6.77 12.01 -13.81
CA LEU A 78 -8.15 12.47 -13.78
C LEU A 78 -8.28 13.86 -14.41
N ALA A 79 -7.38 14.79 -14.09
CA ALA A 79 -7.36 16.12 -14.69
C ALA A 79 -7.31 16.06 -16.23
N GLY A 80 -6.31 15.37 -16.78
CA GLY A 80 -6.14 15.22 -18.22
C GLY A 80 -7.28 14.46 -18.90
N ALA A 81 -7.73 13.35 -18.30
CA ALA A 81 -8.78 12.50 -18.87
C ALA A 81 -10.13 13.22 -18.89
N TYR A 82 -10.51 13.90 -17.80
CA TYR A 82 -11.77 14.65 -17.75
C TYR A 82 -11.77 15.87 -18.66
N ALA A 83 -10.63 16.58 -18.79
CA ALA A 83 -10.48 17.66 -19.76
C ALA A 83 -10.65 17.14 -21.19
N ARG A 84 -10.01 16.01 -21.53
CA ARG A 84 -10.16 15.38 -22.86
C ARG A 84 -11.59 14.91 -23.12
N MET A 85 -12.24 14.33 -22.12
CA MET A 85 -13.66 13.97 -22.20
C MET A 85 -14.55 15.19 -22.42
N ALA A 86 -14.26 16.33 -21.78
CA ALA A 86 -15.03 17.56 -21.95
C ALA A 86 -14.93 18.11 -23.38
N VAL A 87 -13.71 18.19 -23.92
CA VAL A 87 -13.45 18.65 -25.30
C VAL A 87 -14.12 17.72 -26.33
N THR A 88 -13.91 16.41 -26.20
CA THR A 88 -14.47 15.43 -27.15
C THR A 88 -15.98 15.34 -27.09
N THR A 89 -16.60 15.57 -25.92
CA THR A 89 -18.07 15.58 -25.81
C THR A 89 -18.65 16.81 -26.49
N ARG A 90 -18.03 17.99 -26.35
CA ARG A 90 -18.47 19.23 -27.02
C ARG A 90 -18.37 19.11 -28.54
N ALA A 91 -17.25 18.58 -29.05
CA ALA A 91 -17.08 18.34 -30.49
C ALA A 91 -18.13 17.35 -31.00
N ASN A 92 -18.35 16.25 -30.28
CA ASN A 92 -19.35 15.24 -30.68
C ASN A 92 -20.79 15.73 -30.54
N SER A 93 -21.12 16.60 -29.58
CA SER A 93 -22.47 17.16 -29.45
C SER A 93 -22.78 18.14 -30.57
N ALA A 94 -21.80 18.92 -31.03
CA ALA A 94 -21.95 19.79 -32.20
C ALA A 94 -22.22 18.96 -33.47
N ILE A 95 -21.47 17.86 -33.68
CA ILE A 95 -21.66 16.95 -34.82
C ILE A 95 -22.98 16.18 -34.71
N ARG A 96 -23.37 15.70 -33.52
CA ARG A 96 -24.63 14.96 -33.32
C ARG A 96 -25.87 15.84 -33.45
N SER A 97 -25.79 17.11 -33.02
CA SER A 97 -26.88 18.08 -33.24
C SER A 97 -27.10 18.36 -34.73
N ALA A 98 -26.05 18.21 -35.56
CA ALA A 98 -26.18 18.31 -37.01
C ALA A 98 -26.72 17.01 -37.65
N ASN A 99 -26.46 15.84 -37.06
CA ASN A 99 -26.76 14.53 -37.67
C ASN A 99 -27.93 13.74 -37.02
N ASN A 100 -28.67 14.32 -36.07
CA ASN A 100 -29.85 13.72 -35.42
C ASN A 100 -29.68 12.26 -34.95
N GLN A 101 -28.48 11.90 -34.47
CA GLN A 101 -28.16 10.53 -34.08
C GLN A 101 -28.50 10.22 -32.60
N PRO A 102 -29.10 9.06 -32.29
CA PRO A 102 -29.48 8.69 -30.93
C PRO A 102 -28.27 8.45 -30.01
N SER A 103 -28.46 8.70 -28.71
CA SER A 103 -27.41 8.65 -27.71
C SER A 103 -26.91 7.22 -27.44
N ILE A 104 -25.60 7.01 -27.53
CA ILE A 104 -24.94 5.77 -27.12
C ILE A 104 -25.18 5.51 -25.63
N GLY A 105 -25.92 4.43 -25.38
CA GLY A 105 -26.13 3.70 -24.14
C GLY A 105 -26.04 4.42 -22.81
N GLN A 106 -27.20 4.92 -22.35
CA GLN A 106 -27.41 5.21 -20.93
C GLN A 106 -27.03 3.98 -20.08
N PRO A 107 -26.30 4.20 -18.99
CA PRO A 107 -25.96 3.12 -18.11
C PRO A 107 -27.23 2.54 -17.45
N GLU A 108 -27.23 1.23 -17.20
CA GLU A 108 -28.33 0.56 -16.51
C GLU A 108 -28.57 1.25 -15.17
N ARG A 109 -29.82 1.66 -14.92
CA ARG A 109 -30.23 2.38 -13.70
C ARG A 109 -29.76 1.65 -12.44
N GLY A 110 -29.75 0.32 -12.45
CA GLY A 110 -29.27 -0.52 -11.35
C GLY A 110 -27.78 -0.35 -11.02
N LEU A 111 -26.90 -0.29 -12.02
CA LEU A 111 -25.47 -0.07 -11.80
C LEU A 111 -25.19 1.34 -11.24
N HIS A 112 -25.96 2.34 -11.67
CA HIS A 112 -25.83 3.70 -11.13
C HIS A 112 -26.30 3.77 -9.69
N ALA A 113 -27.43 3.13 -9.36
CA ALA A 113 -27.90 3.02 -7.99
C ALA A 113 -26.86 2.31 -7.10
N LEU A 114 -26.23 1.24 -7.60
CA LEU A 114 -25.20 0.50 -6.86
C LEU A 114 -23.96 1.35 -6.56
N LEU A 115 -23.41 2.03 -7.57
CA LEU A 115 -22.25 2.90 -7.39
C LEU A 115 -22.57 4.11 -6.50
N LEU A 116 -23.78 4.67 -6.63
CA LEU A 116 -24.26 5.73 -5.75
C LEU A 116 -24.36 5.23 -4.30
N ALA A 117 -24.91 4.04 -4.08
CA ALA A 117 -24.98 3.42 -2.76
C ALA A 117 -23.58 3.23 -2.16
N MET A 118 -22.61 2.74 -2.96
CA MET A 118 -21.22 2.62 -2.51
C MET A 118 -20.63 3.99 -2.13
N ALA A 119 -20.87 5.02 -2.93
CA ALA A 119 -20.39 6.38 -2.66
C ALA A 119 -21.00 6.95 -1.38
N VAL A 120 -22.32 6.79 -1.19
CA VAL A 120 -23.03 7.27 0.01
C VAL A 120 -22.52 6.55 1.25
N MET A 121 -22.40 5.21 1.23
CA MET A 121 -21.87 4.46 2.36
C MET A 121 -20.42 4.82 2.68
N ALA A 122 -19.60 5.09 1.66
CA ALA A 122 -18.22 5.55 1.85
C ALA A 122 -18.15 6.94 2.50
N LEU A 123 -19.01 7.88 2.07
CA LEU A 123 -19.09 9.22 2.65
C LEU A 123 -19.61 9.18 4.10
N LEU A 124 -20.60 8.33 4.39
CA LEU A 124 -21.08 8.10 5.75
C LEU A 124 -19.97 7.51 6.63
N GLY A 125 -19.22 6.53 6.13
CA GLY A 125 -18.07 5.95 6.82
C GLY A 125 -16.96 6.98 7.08
N LEU A 126 -16.67 7.86 6.12
CA LEU A 126 -15.70 8.95 6.26
C LEU A 126 -16.14 9.96 7.32
N TRP A 127 -17.40 10.42 7.24
CA TRP A 127 -17.97 11.34 8.23
C TRP A 127 -17.90 10.76 9.64
N ARG A 128 -18.31 9.50 9.80
CA ARG A 128 -18.23 8.78 11.07
C ARG A 128 -16.79 8.58 11.53
N GLY A 129 -15.86 8.38 10.60
CA GLY A 129 -14.42 8.36 10.87
C GLY A 129 -13.91 9.66 11.48
N PHE A 130 -14.23 10.81 10.86
CA PHE A 130 -13.89 12.12 11.42
C PHE A 130 -14.56 12.38 12.77
N ALA A 131 -15.83 12.03 12.92
CA ALA A 131 -16.53 12.16 14.20
C ALA A 131 -15.85 11.30 15.29
N GLY A 132 -15.49 10.06 14.98
CA GLY A 132 -14.77 9.15 15.88
C GLY A 132 -13.32 9.55 16.17
N ALA A 133 -12.76 10.52 15.45
CA ALA A 133 -11.46 11.13 15.72
C ALA A 133 -11.56 12.42 16.55
N GLY A 134 -12.77 12.84 16.95
CA GLY A 134 -13.00 14.12 17.63
C GLY A 134 -13.14 15.31 16.68
N GLY A 135 -13.51 15.07 15.42
CA GLY A 135 -13.68 16.07 14.37
C GLY A 135 -12.59 16.03 13.30
N PHE A 136 -12.81 16.75 12.20
CA PHE A 136 -11.80 16.93 11.17
C PHE A 136 -10.67 17.83 11.67
N ARG A 137 -9.43 17.34 11.59
CA ARG A 137 -8.21 18.09 11.84
C ARG A 137 -7.22 17.76 10.74
N PHE A 138 -6.69 18.79 10.11
CA PHE A 138 -5.74 18.63 9.03
C PHE A 138 -4.30 18.66 9.57
N ASP A 139 -3.49 17.71 9.11
CA ASP A 139 -2.05 17.62 9.40
C ASP A 139 -1.35 16.85 8.26
N TRP A 140 -0.31 17.44 7.68
CA TRP A 140 0.46 16.84 6.59
C TRP A 140 1.15 15.53 6.99
N TYR A 141 1.42 15.36 8.29
CA TYR A 141 2.11 14.20 8.85
C TYR A 141 1.23 13.40 9.82
N ALA A 142 -0.09 13.49 9.64
CA ALA A 142 -1.06 12.71 10.41
C ALA A 142 -0.78 11.21 10.40
N GLY A 143 -0.90 10.58 11.56
CA GLY A 143 -0.73 9.16 11.78
C GLY A 143 -2.03 8.36 11.76
N TYR A 144 -1.91 7.07 12.08
CA TYR A 144 -3.02 6.09 12.05
C TYR A 144 -4.14 6.36 13.08
N THR A 145 -3.85 7.15 14.11
CA THR A 145 -4.83 7.51 15.14
C THR A 145 -5.55 8.81 14.86
N ASP A 146 -5.12 9.58 13.87
CA ASP A 146 -5.63 10.92 13.59
C ASP A 146 -6.81 10.89 12.61
N ALA A 147 -7.50 12.02 12.48
CA ALA A 147 -8.69 12.15 11.64
C ALA A 147 -8.40 11.83 10.17
N LEU A 148 -7.22 12.22 9.65
CA LEU A 148 -6.85 12.01 8.26
C LEU A 148 -6.54 10.55 7.90
N ASN A 149 -6.40 9.63 8.86
CA ASN A 149 -6.37 8.20 8.55
C ASN A 149 -7.69 7.74 7.90
N SER A 150 -8.81 8.37 8.26
CA SER A 150 -10.09 8.15 7.58
C SER A 150 -10.04 8.60 6.11
N TRP A 151 -9.39 9.72 5.81
CA TRP A 151 -9.18 10.15 4.41
C TRP A 151 -8.27 9.17 3.65
N ARG A 152 -7.18 8.72 4.28
CA ARG A 152 -6.21 7.76 3.72
C ARG A 152 -6.90 6.50 3.21
N VAL A 153 -7.78 5.90 3.99
CA VAL A 153 -8.51 4.68 3.60
C VAL A 153 -9.63 5.00 2.58
N PHE A 154 -10.28 6.16 2.69
CA PHE A 154 -11.40 6.57 1.83
C PHE A 154 -10.97 6.84 0.38
N LYS A 155 -9.75 7.34 0.17
CA LYS A 155 -9.28 7.77 -1.15
C LYS A 155 -9.27 6.63 -2.19
N SER A 156 -9.04 5.39 -1.77
CA SER A 156 -8.99 4.21 -2.66
C SER A 156 -10.26 4.02 -3.48
N LEU A 157 -11.41 3.91 -2.82
CA LEU A 157 -12.73 3.79 -3.45
C LEU A 157 -13.12 5.09 -4.18
N SER A 158 -12.80 6.24 -3.60
CA SER A 158 -13.14 7.54 -4.17
C SER A 158 -12.45 7.77 -5.51
N PHE A 159 -11.16 7.45 -5.62
CA PHE A 159 -10.45 7.46 -6.89
C PHE A 159 -11.06 6.43 -7.85
N ALA A 160 -11.31 5.19 -7.43
CA ALA A 160 -11.91 4.18 -8.31
C ALA A 160 -13.26 4.65 -8.89
N LEU A 161 -14.11 5.30 -8.08
CA LEU A 161 -15.39 5.89 -8.52
C LEU A 161 -15.18 7.04 -9.50
N LEU A 162 -14.20 7.91 -9.27
CA LEU A 162 -13.84 9.00 -10.20
C LEU A 162 -13.28 8.47 -11.52
N PHE A 163 -12.58 7.35 -11.50
CA PHE A 163 -12.07 6.67 -12.70
C PHE A 163 -13.15 5.91 -13.48
N PHE A 164 -14.26 5.55 -12.85
CA PHE A 164 -15.31 4.76 -13.50
C PHE A 164 -15.89 5.40 -14.78
N PRO A 165 -16.24 6.70 -14.83
CA PRO A 165 -16.64 7.35 -16.08
C PRO A 165 -15.55 7.36 -17.16
N VAL A 166 -14.28 7.47 -16.75
CA VAL A 166 -13.12 7.44 -17.66
C VAL A 166 -12.95 6.05 -18.26
N LEU A 167 -13.05 4.99 -17.44
CA LEU A 167 -13.06 3.59 -17.89
C LEU A 167 -14.20 3.34 -18.90
N ARG A 168 -15.41 3.82 -18.61
CA ARG A 168 -16.56 3.72 -19.54
C ARG A 168 -16.30 4.40 -20.86
N TRP A 169 -15.73 5.60 -20.80
CA TRP A 169 -15.40 6.38 -21.99
C TRP A 169 -14.38 5.65 -22.87
N HIS A 170 -13.35 5.02 -22.29
CA HIS A 170 -12.42 4.16 -23.03
C HIS A 170 -13.08 2.91 -23.59
N ALA A 171 -13.92 2.25 -22.79
CA ALA A 171 -14.58 1.04 -23.23
C ALA A 171 -15.50 1.27 -24.44
N SER A 172 -16.21 2.40 -24.46
CA SER A 172 -17.09 2.79 -25.57
C SER A 172 -16.34 3.05 -26.89
N ARG A 173 -15.03 3.28 -26.85
CA ARG A 173 -14.18 3.59 -28.01
C ARG A 173 -13.26 2.44 -28.44
N GLY A 174 -13.20 1.34 -27.70
CA GLY A 174 -12.30 0.21 -27.99
C GLY A 174 -12.07 -0.73 -26.80
N GLY A 175 -13.12 -1.14 -26.08
CA GLY A 175 -13.02 -1.75 -24.75
C GLY A 175 -12.13 -2.98 -24.57
N ALA A 176 -11.97 -3.83 -25.60
CA ALA A 176 -11.00 -4.93 -25.54
C ALA A 176 -9.55 -4.43 -25.46
N CYS A 177 -9.23 -3.32 -26.14
CA CYS A 177 -7.91 -2.69 -26.08
C CYS A 177 -7.65 -2.02 -24.72
N ALA A 178 -8.69 -1.47 -24.08
CA ALA A 178 -8.55 -0.77 -22.81
C ALA A 178 -8.17 -1.73 -21.66
N ALA A 179 -8.92 -2.81 -21.50
CA ALA A 179 -8.65 -3.81 -20.46
C ALA A 179 -7.31 -4.54 -20.71
N THR A 180 -6.96 -4.76 -21.98
CA THR A 180 -5.65 -5.31 -22.38
C THR A 180 -4.50 -4.40 -21.96
N ARG A 181 -4.60 -3.08 -22.15
CA ARG A 181 -3.56 -2.14 -21.68
C ARG A 181 -3.41 -2.13 -20.16
N LEU A 182 -4.53 -2.23 -19.44
CA LEU A 182 -4.53 -2.37 -17.99
C LEU A 182 -3.81 -3.65 -17.54
N ALA A 183 -4.10 -4.78 -18.19
CA ALA A 183 -3.40 -6.04 -17.93
C ALA A 183 -1.90 -5.95 -18.28
N GLN A 184 -1.52 -5.31 -19.39
CA GLN A 184 -0.12 -5.08 -19.75
C GLN A 184 0.61 -4.25 -18.70
N GLY A 185 -0.07 -3.24 -18.13
CA GLY A 185 0.48 -2.44 -17.06
C GLY A 185 0.63 -3.21 -15.75
N MET A 186 -0.28 -4.12 -15.43
CA MET A 186 -0.12 -5.07 -14.31
C MET A 186 1.10 -5.98 -14.48
N VAL A 187 1.34 -6.47 -15.71
CA VAL A 187 2.54 -7.28 -16.03
C VAL A 187 3.82 -6.46 -15.89
N ALA A 188 3.81 -5.20 -16.35
CA ALA A 188 4.94 -4.30 -16.18
C ALA A 188 5.22 -4.00 -14.71
N GLY A 189 4.19 -3.74 -13.90
CA GLY A 189 4.34 -3.55 -12.46
C GLY A 189 4.83 -4.81 -11.74
N MET A 190 4.39 -6.00 -12.15
CA MET A 190 4.93 -7.27 -11.65
C MET A 190 6.42 -7.41 -11.96
N ALA A 191 6.87 -7.04 -13.16
CA ALA A 191 8.29 -7.04 -13.50
C ALA A 191 9.09 -6.13 -12.55
N VAL A 192 8.58 -4.93 -12.27
CA VAL A 192 9.22 -4.00 -11.32
C VAL A 192 9.29 -4.60 -9.90
N VAL A 193 8.21 -5.20 -9.41
CA VAL A 193 8.19 -5.84 -8.09
C VAL A 193 9.19 -6.98 -8.01
N THR A 194 9.22 -7.86 -9.01
CA THR A 194 10.16 -9.00 -9.00
C THR A 194 11.62 -8.55 -9.04
N LEU A 195 11.94 -7.48 -9.78
CA LEU A 195 13.29 -6.89 -9.76
C LEU A 195 13.64 -6.29 -8.40
N ALA A 196 12.70 -5.59 -7.76
CA ALA A 196 12.89 -5.06 -6.41
C ALA A 196 13.06 -6.17 -5.37
N VAL A 197 12.31 -7.26 -5.49
CA VAL A 197 12.46 -8.47 -4.66
C VAL A 197 13.85 -9.08 -4.82
N LEU A 198 14.33 -9.26 -6.06
CA LEU A 198 15.65 -9.80 -6.32
C LEU A 198 16.75 -8.91 -5.72
N TRP A 199 16.64 -7.60 -5.90
CA TRP A 199 17.57 -6.65 -5.31
C TRP A 199 17.54 -6.70 -3.78
N GLU A 200 16.36 -6.68 -3.16
CA GLU A 200 16.22 -6.75 -1.69
C GLU A 200 16.82 -8.04 -1.16
N ARG A 201 16.52 -9.18 -1.79
CA ARG A 201 17.06 -10.47 -1.34
C ARG A 201 18.55 -10.58 -1.56
N ALA A 202 19.07 -10.10 -2.70
CA ALA A 202 20.51 -10.05 -2.92
C ALA A 202 21.23 -9.16 -1.89
N ALA A 203 20.61 -8.03 -1.52
CA ALA A 203 21.20 -7.06 -0.60
C ALA A 203 21.15 -7.54 0.86
N PHE A 204 20.07 -8.17 1.31
CA PHE A 204 19.84 -8.46 2.73
C PHE A 204 20.09 -9.93 3.10
N PRO A 205 19.17 -10.89 2.89
CA PRO A 205 19.36 -12.29 3.31
C PRO A 205 20.25 -13.13 2.38
N GLY A 206 20.31 -12.80 1.09
CA GLY A 206 20.83 -13.66 0.02
C GLY A 206 19.71 -14.22 -0.86
N ILE A 207 19.98 -14.37 -2.17
CA ILE A 207 18.97 -14.82 -3.16
C ILE A 207 18.51 -16.26 -2.87
N PHE A 208 19.40 -17.13 -2.41
CA PHE A 208 19.11 -18.55 -2.15
C PHE A 208 18.94 -18.88 -0.67
N ASP A 209 18.96 -17.88 0.22
CA ASP A 209 18.73 -18.10 1.65
C ASP A 209 17.23 -18.07 1.96
N PHE A 210 16.67 -19.26 2.18
CA PHE A 210 15.30 -19.49 2.63
C PHE A 210 15.21 -19.88 4.11
N SER A 211 16.33 -19.88 4.82
CA SER A 211 16.44 -20.25 6.23
C SER A 211 16.36 -19.05 7.17
N ALA A 212 16.79 -17.87 6.71
CA ALA A 212 16.68 -16.63 7.47
C ALA A 212 15.21 -16.23 7.69
N ASN A 213 14.89 -15.77 8.90
CA ASN A 213 13.61 -15.13 9.23
C ASN A 213 13.57 -13.72 8.62
N TYR A 214 13.39 -13.66 7.29
CA TYR A 214 13.36 -12.42 6.53
C TYR A 214 12.21 -12.46 5.51
N ARG A 215 11.13 -11.74 5.82
CA ARG A 215 10.01 -11.51 4.91
C ARG A 215 10.31 -10.33 3.98
N THR A 216 10.24 -10.60 2.68
CA THR A 216 10.47 -9.61 1.62
C THR A 216 9.27 -8.65 1.51
N VAL A 217 9.54 -7.36 1.29
CA VAL A 217 8.49 -6.32 1.18
C VAL A 217 8.56 -5.51 -0.12
N ALA A 218 9.65 -5.64 -0.89
CA ALA A 218 9.94 -4.88 -2.09
C ALA A 218 9.77 -3.36 -1.84
N LEU A 219 8.91 -2.68 -2.61
CA LEU A 219 8.69 -1.23 -2.52
C LEU A 219 7.36 -0.88 -1.83
N PHE A 220 6.80 -1.81 -1.04
CA PHE A 220 5.56 -1.63 -0.31
C PHE A 220 5.84 -1.16 1.13
N TRP A 221 6.14 0.14 1.28
CA TRP A 221 6.48 0.77 2.56
C TRP A 221 5.33 0.83 3.57
N GLU A 222 4.09 0.67 3.11
CA GLU A 222 2.92 0.49 3.97
C GLU A 222 3.12 -0.67 4.95
N MET A 223 4.04 -1.60 4.64
CA MET A 223 4.37 -2.71 5.51
C MET A 223 5.17 -2.34 6.77
N HIS A 224 5.53 -1.08 6.99
CA HIS A 224 6.21 -0.62 8.22
C HIS A 224 5.40 -0.86 9.51
N VAL A 225 4.11 -1.13 9.38
CA VAL A 225 3.20 -1.52 10.47
C VAL A 225 2.60 -2.91 10.24
N GLY A 226 3.21 -3.72 9.37
CA GLY A 226 2.77 -5.09 9.06
C GLY A 226 1.85 -5.15 7.83
N GLY A 227 0.76 -5.93 7.92
CA GLY A 227 -0.18 -6.08 6.81
C GLY A 227 0.30 -6.94 5.64
N ALA A 228 -0.38 -6.77 4.50
CA ALA A 228 -0.31 -7.66 3.33
C ALA A 228 -0.27 -6.90 1.98
N ALA A 229 0.33 -5.72 1.94
CA ALA A 229 0.39 -4.89 0.73
C ALA A 229 0.99 -5.64 -0.49
N ILE A 230 2.21 -6.19 -0.34
CA ILE A 230 2.86 -6.98 -1.39
C ILE A 230 2.09 -8.27 -1.68
N ASP A 231 1.59 -8.94 -0.65
CA ASP A 231 0.83 -10.19 -0.72
C ASP A 231 -0.39 -10.05 -1.64
N VAL A 232 -1.22 -9.01 -1.40
CA VAL A 232 -2.40 -8.71 -2.21
C VAL A 232 -2.00 -8.33 -3.63
N TYR A 233 -0.95 -7.52 -3.81
CA TYR A 233 -0.50 -7.14 -5.14
C TYR A 233 -0.01 -8.33 -5.97
N LEU A 234 0.79 -9.22 -5.38
CA LEU A 234 1.27 -10.45 -6.04
C LEU A 234 0.08 -11.34 -6.43
N ALA A 235 -0.81 -11.63 -5.48
CA ALA A 235 -2.02 -12.43 -5.71
C ALA A 235 -2.88 -11.86 -6.85
N MET A 236 -3.14 -10.54 -6.83
CA MET A 236 -3.92 -9.85 -7.85
C MET A 236 -3.24 -9.88 -9.23
N SER A 237 -1.92 -9.79 -9.30
CA SER A 237 -1.17 -9.61 -10.53
C SER A 237 -0.78 -10.92 -11.23
N CYS A 238 -0.61 -12.02 -10.48
CA CYS A 238 -0.23 -13.34 -10.99
C CYS A 238 -1.05 -13.81 -12.21
N PRO A 239 -2.40 -13.72 -12.21
CA PRO A 239 -3.19 -14.11 -13.37
C PRO A 239 -2.86 -13.35 -14.65
N PHE A 240 -2.40 -12.08 -14.56
CA PHE A 240 -2.04 -11.30 -15.74
C PHE A 240 -0.70 -11.73 -16.35
N VAL A 241 0.23 -12.26 -15.56
CA VAL A 241 1.45 -12.90 -16.09
C VAL A 241 1.09 -14.13 -16.92
N LEU A 242 0.15 -14.96 -16.42
CA LEU A 242 -0.37 -16.10 -17.16
C LEU A 242 -1.11 -15.67 -18.43
N TRP A 243 -1.91 -14.60 -18.35
CA TRP A 243 -2.54 -14.01 -19.53
C TRP A 243 -1.51 -13.62 -20.59
N ALA A 244 -0.44 -12.92 -20.22
CA ALA A 244 0.61 -12.54 -21.16
C ALA A 244 1.33 -13.77 -21.75
N LEU A 245 1.64 -14.76 -20.90
CA LEU A 245 2.24 -16.03 -21.32
C LEU A 245 1.36 -16.79 -22.30
N VAL A 246 0.04 -16.72 -22.16
CA VAL A 246 -0.95 -17.43 -22.99
C VAL A 246 -1.34 -16.63 -24.25
N THR A 247 -1.20 -15.31 -24.26
CA THR A 247 -1.52 -14.49 -25.43
C THR A 247 -0.34 -14.23 -26.36
N THR A 248 0.89 -14.27 -25.85
CA THR A 248 2.07 -14.06 -26.70
C THR A 248 2.24 -15.17 -27.74
N ARG A 249 2.64 -14.76 -28.96
CA ARG A 249 3.00 -15.67 -30.06
C ARG A 249 4.49 -15.65 -30.39
N ARG A 250 5.24 -14.71 -29.81
CA ARG A 250 6.68 -14.52 -30.10
C ARG A 250 7.51 -15.31 -29.09
N PRO A 251 8.43 -16.19 -29.50
CA PRO A 251 9.18 -17.07 -28.60
C PRO A 251 10.07 -16.28 -27.64
N VAL A 252 10.73 -15.20 -28.10
CA VAL A 252 11.57 -14.34 -27.24
C VAL A 252 10.73 -13.66 -26.15
N VAL A 253 9.54 -13.14 -26.52
CA VAL A 253 8.62 -12.53 -25.55
C VAL A 253 8.08 -13.57 -24.58
N TRP A 254 7.78 -14.78 -25.07
CA TRP A 254 7.39 -15.90 -24.21
C TRP A 254 8.49 -16.25 -23.21
N LEU A 255 9.75 -16.32 -23.63
CA LEU A 255 10.88 -16.60 -22.74
C LEU A 255 11.04 -15.53 -21.65
N MET A 256 10.93 -14.24 -22.00
CA MET A 256 10.95 -13.15 -21.02
C MET A 256 9.80 -13.25 -20.02
N LEU A 257 8.60 -13.60 -20.48
CA LEU A 257 7.44 -13.81 -19.61
C LEU A 257 7.54 -15.09 -18.77
N ALA A 258 8.21 -16.13 -19.28
CA ALA A 258 8.47 -17.36 -18.55
C ALA A 258 9.47 -17.11 -17.41
N LEU A 259 10.54 -16.34 -17.68
CA LEU A 259 11.44 -15.83 -16.66
C LEU A 259 10.67 -15.01 -15.62
N LEU A 260 9.82 -14.08 -16.05
CA LEU A 260 8.98 -13.30 -15.14
C LEU A 260 8.08 -14.20 -14.28
N ALA A 261 7.52 -15.27 -14.83
CA ALA A 261 6.68 -16.20 -14.06
C ALA A 261 7.47 -16.95 -12.98
N VAL A 262 8.70 -17.40 -13.28
CA VAL A 262 9.62 -17.97 -12.28
C VAL A 262 9.93 -16.92 -11.20
N LEU A 263 10.33 -15.70 -11.59
CA LEU A 263 10.60 -14.63 -10.62
C LEU A 263 9.36 -14.21 -9.81
N THR A 264 8.16 -14.37 -10.37
CA THR A 264 6.90 -14.15 -9.66
C THR A 264 6.67 -15.25 -8.62
N ALA A 265 6.94 -16.51 -8.96
CA ALA A 265 6.89 -17.62 -8.00
C ALA A 265 7.91 -17.44 -6.88
N TYR A 266 9.15 -17.05 -7.21
CA TYR A 266 10.17 -16.65 -6.25
C TYR A 266 9.68 -15.55 -5.30
N ALA A 267 9.10 -14.48 -5.85
CA ALA A 267 8.58 -13.37 -5.06
C ALA A 267 7.46 -13.83 -4.11
N CYS A 268 6.53 -14.64 -4.59
CA CYS A 268 5.48 -15.23 -3.75
C CYS A 268 6.09 -16.05 -2.61
N LEU A 269 7.01 -16.97 -2.90
CA LEU A 269 7.65 -17.84 -1.91
C LEU A 269 8.43 -17.06 -0.85
N THR A 270 9.15 -16.00 -1.25
CA THR A 270 10.00 -15.22 -0.35
C THR A 270 9.24 -14.17 0.46
N THR A 271 7.92 -14.06 0.30
CA THR A 271 7.05 -13.36 1.26
C THR A 271 6.88 -14.16 2.56
N PHE A 272 7.15 -15.47 2.54
CA PHE A 272 6.86 -16.39 3.66
C PHE A 272 5.41 -16.27 4.19
N SER A 273 4.47 -15.91 3.31
CA SER A 273 3.06 -15.70 3.63
C SER A 273 2.21 -16.87 3.13
N ARG A 274 1.73 -17.70 4.07
CA ARG A 274 0.84 -18.84 3.76
C ARG A 274 -0.44 -18.40 3.04
N GLY A 275 -0.95 -17.22 3.41
CA GLY A 275 -2.11 -16.61 2.76
C GLY A 275 -1.87 -16.38 1.27
N VAL A 276 -0.70 -15.85 0.91
CA VAL A 276 -0.30 -15.65 -0.50
C VAL A 276 -0.19 -16.97 -1.23
N TYR A 277 0.42 -18.00 -0.63
CA TYR A 277 0.61 -19.28 -1.29
C TYR A 277 -0.71 -19.86 -1.76
N LEU A 278 -1.72 -19.90 -0.88
CA LEU A 278 -3.06 -20.39 -1.21
C LEU A 278 -3.80 -19.46 -2.15
N ALA A 279 -3.72 -18.14 -1.92
CA ALA A 279 -4.41 -17.14 -2.72
C ALA A 279 -3.85 -17.02 -4.15
N VAL A 280 -2.59 -17.42 -4.39
CA VAL A 280 -2.02 -17.54 -5.73
C VAL A 280 -2.31 -18.92 -6.31
N ALA A 281 -2.02 -20.00 -5.57
CA ALA A 281 -2.13 -21.35 -6.10
C ALA A 281 -3.56 -21.73 -6.49
N LEU A 282 -4.56 -21.47 -5.65
CA LEU A 282 -5.93 -21.90 -5.92
C LEU A 282 -6.52 -21.23 -7.18
N PRO A 283 -6.48 -19.89 -7.34
CA PRO A 283 -7.00 -19.25 -8.55
C PRO A 283 -6.18 -19.56 -9.79
N VAL A 284 -4.85 -19.69 -9.68
CA VAL A 284 -3.98 -20.05 -10.81
C VAL A 284 -4.26 -21.47 -11.28
N LEU A 285 -4.37 -22.44 -10.38
CA LEU A 285 -4.67 -23.84 -10.73
C LEU A 285 -6.07 -23.96 -11.35
N ALA A 286 -7.07 -23.28 -10.77
CA ALA A 286 -8.42 -23.22 -11.33
C ALA A 286 -8.42 -22.61 -12.75
N LEU A 287 -7.69 -21.51 -12.94
CA LEU A 287 -7.53 -20.85 -14.23
C LEU A 287 -6.82 -21.77 -15.24
N VAL A 288 -5.72 -22.42 -14.87
CA VAL A 288 -4.99 -23.34 -15.74
C VAL A 288 -5.85 -24.55 -16.11
N GLY A 289 -6.59 -25.12 -15.16
CA GLY A 289 -7.54 -26.21 -15.40
C GLY A 289 -8.66 -25.82 -16.36
N MET A 290 -9.23 -24.62 -16.18
CA MET A 290 -10.24 -24.06 -17.09
C MET A 290 -9.68 -23.85 -18.49
N LEU A 291 -8.48 -23.24 -18.62
CA LEU A 291 -7.83 -23.02 -19.91
C LEU A 291 -7.47 -24.34 -20.60
N TRP A 292 -7.05 -25.35 -19.85
CA TRP A 292 -6.77 -26.68 -20.36
C TRP A 292 -8.05 -27.37 -20.87
N TRP A 293 -9.16 -27.28 -20.13
CA TRP A 293 -10.46 -27.79 -20.55
C TRP A 293 -10.94 -27.12 -21.84
N GLN A 294 -10.86 -25.78 -21.92
CA GLN A 294 -11.23 -25.03 -23.12
C GLN A 294 -10.36 -25.38 -24.32
N ARG A 295 -9.05 -25.62 -24.11
CA ARG A 295 -8.13 -26.03 -25.18
C ARG A 295 -8.40 -27.42 -25.73
N ARG A 296 -8.97 -28.34 -24.93
CA ARG A 296 -9.38 -29.67 -25.43
C ARG A 296 -10.47 -29.58 -26.51
N ALA A 297 -11.27 -28.52 -26.48
CA ALA A 297 -12.31 -28.28 -27.48
C ALA A 297 -11.77 -27.63 -28.78
N LEU A 298 -10.48 -27.25 -28.85
CA LEU A 298 -9.88 -26.64 -30.05
C LEU A 298 -9.28 -27.67 -31.02
N PRO A 299 -9.42 -27.47 -32.35
CA PRO A 299 -8.81 -28.34 -33.36
C PRO A 299 -7.28 -28.48 -33.22
N PRO A 300 -6.68 -29.64 -33.53
CA PRO A 300 -5.24 -29.87 -33.39
C PRO A 300 -4.33 -28.89 -34.15
N GLY A 301 -4.80 -28.32 -35.27
CA GLY A 301 -4.03 -27.46 -36.16
C GLY A 301 -3.70 -26.05 -35.64
N GLU A 302 -4.32 -25.61 -34.53
CA GLU A 302 -4.04 -24.30 -33.91
C GLU A 302 -2.96 -24.36 -32.80
N ARG A 303 -2.39 -25.55 -32.56
CA ARG A 303 -1.44 -25.79 -31.47
C ARG A 303 -0.01 -25.54 -31.92
N LEU A 304 0.68 -24.63 -31.23
CA LEU A 304 2.11 -24.43 -31.40
C LEU A 304 2.88 -25.48 -30.58
N ALA A 305 3.33 -26.57 -31.22
CA ALA A 305 4.01 -27.69 -30.54
C ALA A 305 5.22 -27.26 -29.68
N TRP A 306 5.98 -26.24 -30.11
CA TRP A 306 7.11 -25.69 -29.33
C TRP A 306 6.64 -25.13 -27.98
N ARG A 307 5.44 -24.54 -27.94
CA ARG A 307 4.88 -23.89 -26.77
C ARG A 307 4.37 -24.88 -25.75
N GLU A 308 3.85 -26.02 -26.19
CA GLU A 308 3.44 -27.09 -25.27
C GLU A 308 4.65 -27.66 -24.52
N ARG A 309 5.74 -27.94 -25.24
CA ARG A 309 7.01 -28.35 -24.64
C ARG A 309 7.55 -27.28 -23.70
N ALA A 310 7.57 -26.02 -24.15
CA ALA A 310 8.08 -24.91 -23.36
C ALA A 310 7.24 -24.66 -22.09
N ASN A 311 5.91 -24.75 -22.16
CA ASN A 311 5.04 -24.68 -20.98
C ASN A 311 5.30 -25.85 -20.01
N GLY A 312 5.52 -27.07 -20.52
CA GLY A 312 5.89 -28.21 -19.69
C GLY A 312 7.20 -27.98 -18.92
N VAL A 313 8.22 -27.46 -19.60
CA VAL A 313 9.50 -27.08 -18.96
C VAL A 313 9.27 -25.97 -17.92
N LEU A 314 8.50 -24.93 -18.24
CA LEU A 314 8.18 -23.86 -17.29
C LEU A 314 7.47 -24.40 -16.04
N SER A 315 6.45 -25.25 -16.20
CA SER A 315 5.74 -25.87 -15.08
C SER A 315 6.68 -26.72 -14.22
N MET A 316 7.61 -27.46 -14.83
CA MET A 316 8.64 -28.21 -14.11
C MET A 316 9.59 -27.28 -13.35
N LEU A 317 10.03 -26.16 -13.94
CA LEU A 317 10.91 -25.20 -13.28
C LEU A 317 10.24 -24.55 -12.07
N VAL A 318 8.99 -24.10 -12.20
CA VAL A 318 8.21 -23.53 -11.09
C VAL A 318 8.01 -24.58 -9.99
N LEU A 319 7.73 -25.84 -10.35
CA LEU A 319 7.59 -26.92 -9.37
C LEU A 319 8.92 -27.19 -8.65
N LEU A 320 10.04 -27.26 -9.38
CA LEU A 320 11.37 -27.44 -8.80
C LEU A 320 11.73 -26.28 -7.86
N GLU A 321 11.38 -25.05 -8.21
CA GLU A 321 11.58 -23.89 -7.34
C GLU A 321 10.78 -23.99 -6.03
N VAL A 322 9.49 -24.35 -6.11
CA VAL A 322 8.65 -24.56 -4.93
C VAL A 322 9.24 -25.66 -4.04
N VAL A 323 9.65 -26.79 -4.63
CA VAL A 323 10.28 -27.89 -3.90
C VAL A 323 11.62 -27.47 -3.28
N ALA A 324 12.46 -26.76 -4.04
CA ALA A 324 13.75 -26.27 -3.56
C ALA A 324 13.60 -25.30 -2.38
N ALA A 325 12.63 -24.39 -2.43
CA ALA A 325 12.34 -23.51 -1.31
C ALA A 325 11.84 -24.28 -0.09
N LEU A 326 10.98 -25.31 -0.28
CA LEU A 326 10.45 -26.13 0.82
C LEU A 326 11.50 -27.00 1.49
N VAL A 327 12.39 -27.62 0.70
CA VAL A 327 13.45 -28.50 1.20
C VAL A 327 14.63 -27.70 1.74
N GLY A 328 14.99 -26.60 1.09
CA GLY A 328 16.15 -25.76 1.44
C GLY A 328 15.88 -24.75 2.56
N GLY A 329 14.62 -24.51 2.95
CA GLY A 329 14.25 -23.48 3.93
C GLY A 329 13.63 -24.04 5.21
N SER A 330 14.42 -24.16 6.28
CA SER A 330 13.93 -24.54 7.61
C SER A 330 12.83 -23.61 8.11
N PHE A 331 12.94 -22.30 7.83
CA PHE A 331 11.95 -21.31 8.22
C PHE A 331 10.60 -21.51 7.50
N MET A 332 10.60 -21.80 6.19
CA MET A 332 9.35 -22.05 5.48
C MET A 332 8.66 -23.32 5.98
N ALA A 333 9.43 -24.39 6.19
CA ALA A 333 8.92 -25.63 6.78
C ALA A 333 8.34 -25.38 8.18
N GLU A 334 9.03 -24.62 9.04
CA GLU A 334 8.56 -24.24 10.37
C GLU A 334 7.27 -23.42 10.34
N ARG A 335 7.13 -22.49 9.37
CA ARG A 335 5.88 -21.73 9.20
C ARG A 335 4.72 -22.62 8.77
N LEU A 336 4.95 -23.66 7.98
CA LEU A 336 3.90 -24.60 7.59
C LEU A 336 3.48 -25.51 8.75
N THR A 337 4.42 -25.95 9.58
CA THR A 337 4.13 -26.82 10.74
C THR A 337 3.44 -26.07 11.88
N ARG A 338 3.75 -24.78 12.10
CA ARG A 338 3.08 -23.93 13.10
C ARG A 338 1.73 -23.34 12.64
N SER A 339 0.93 -24.11 11.90
CA SER A 339 -0.35 -23.62 11.36
C SER A 339 -1.48 -23.53 12.40
N GLU A 340 -1.53 -24.47 13.34
CA GLU A 340 -2.59 -24.51 14.36
C GLU A 340 -2.49 -23.37 15.38
N ALA A 341 -1.29 -23.09 15.91
CA ALA A 341 -1.05 -22.01 16.86
C ALA A 341 -1.24 -20.60 16.26
N ASP A 342 -1.07 -20.44 14.94
CA ASP A 342 -1.37 -19.18 14.25
C ASP A 342 -2.87 -18.99 14.06
N LEU A 343 -3.60 -20.07 13.75
CA LEU A 343 -5.05 -19.99 13.56
C LEU A 343 -5.76 -19.58 14.87
N SER A 344 -5.37 -20.14 16.01
CA SER A 344 -5.95 -19.75 17.31
C SER A 344 -5.68 -18.27 17.60
N SER A 345 -4.44 -17.80 17.41
CA SER A 345 -4.09 -16.38 17.59
C SER A 345 -4.88 -15.45 16.65
N ARG A 346 -5.15 -15.87 15.40
CA ARG A 346 -5.99 -15.10 14.46
C ARG A 346 -7.44 -15.07 14.89
N VAL A 347 -7.99 -16.19 15.33
CA VAL A 347 -9.37 -16.26 15.82
C VAL A 347 -9.55 -15.36 17.04
N ASP A 348 -8.58 -15.32 17.96
CA ASP A 348 -8.62 -14.40 19.10
C ASP A 348 -8.52 -12.94 18.65
N HIS A 349 -7.64 -12.64 17.68
CA HIS A 349 -7.57 -11.31 17.07
C HIS A 349 -8.92 -10.90 16.44
N TRP A 350 -9.57 -11.81 15.70
CA TRP A 350 -10.87 -11.57 15.08
C TRP A 350 -11.97 -11.34 16.11
N ARG A 351 -11.98 -12.10 17.20
CA ARG A 351 -12.92 -11.92 18.31
C ARG A 351 -12.74 -10.54 18.95
N HIS A 352 -11.52 -10.16 19.29
CA HIS A 352 -11.25 -8.83 19.85
C HIS A 352 -11.64 -7.70 18.88
N GLY A 353 -11.48 -7.90 17.57
CA GLY A 353 -11.97 -6.95 16.56
C GLY A 353 -13.49 -6.84 16.54
N LEU A 354 -14.20 -7.96 16.63
CA LEU A 354 -15.67 -8.01 16.71
C LEU A 354 -16.21 -7.41 18.01
N ASP A 355 -15.51 -7.62 19.13
CA ASP A 355 -15.87 -7.07 20.45
C ASP A 355 -15.86 -5.54 20.48
N LEU A 356 -15.21 -4.89 19.50
CA LEU A 356 -15.32 -3.45 19.31
C LEU A 356 -16.77 -3.04 19.01
N LEU A 357 -17.57 -3.87 18.32
CA LEU A 357 -18.96 -3.58 17.95
C LEU A 357 -19.94 -3.76 19.12
N ALA A 358 -19.82 -2.89 20.12
CA ALA A 358 -20.58 -2.98 21.38
C ALA A 358 -22.06 -2.58 21.29
N SER A 359 -22.46 -1.81 20.27
CA SER A 359 -23.84 -1.30 20.14
C SER A 359 -24.49 -1.66 18.80
N PRO A 360 -25.84 -1.71 18.70
CA PRO A 360 -26.51 -1.90 17.42
C PRO A 360 -26.14 -0.85 16.36
N ALA A 361 -25.84 0.38 16.80
CA ALA A 361 -25.36 1.44 15.92
C ALA A 361 -23.97 1.13 15.34
N ASP A 362 -23.09 0.50 16.12
CA ASP A 362 -21.77 0.05 15.64
C ASP A 362 -21.93 -1.09 14.63
N TRP A 363 -22.86 -2.02 14.83
CA TRP A 363 -23.14 -3.06 13.82
C TRP A 363 -23.68 -2.47 12.51
N LEU A 364 -24.50 -1.42 12.59
CA LEU A 364 -25.10 -0.81 11.41
C LEU A 364 -24.14 0.13 10.66
N LEU A 365 -23.34 0.92 11.38
CA LEU A 365 -22.52 2.01 10.81
C LEU A 365 -21.01 1.77 10.92
N GLY A 366 -20.58 0.75 11.66
CA GLY A 366 -19.18 0.51 12.02
C GLY A 366 -18.66 1.49 13.07
N LYS A 367 -17.35 1.49 13.31
CA LYS A 367 -16.65 2.49 14.14
C LYS A 367 -16.26 3.76 13.38
N GLY A 368 -16.46 3.78 12.06
CA GLY A 368 -15.96 4.81 11.18
C GLY A 368 -14.72 4.33 10.42
N LEU A 369 -14.63 4.77 9.18
CA LEU A 369 -13.60 4.35 8.24
C LEU A 369 -12.22 4.84 8.72
N GLY A 370 -11.20 3.97 8.72
CA GLY A 370 -9.86 4.29 9.24
C GLY A 370 -9.79 4.46 10.76
N ARG A 371 -10.78 4.03 11.53
CA ARG A 371 -10.79 4.13 13.00
C ARG A 371 -10.45 2.83 13.70
N LEU A 372 -10.25 1.73 12.97
CA LEU A 372 -9.82 0.46 13.55
C LEU A 372 -8.57 0.62 14.43
N PRO A 373 -7.47 1.29 14.01
CA PRO A 373 -6.26 1.31 14.81
C PRO A 373 -6.41 1.98 16.17
N ALA A 374 -7.09 3.14 16.17
CA ALA A 374 -7.34 3.88 17.40
C ALA A 374 -8.27 3.12 18.36
N ASN A 375 -9.33 2.46 17.83
CA ASN A 375 -10.26 1.71 18.67
C ASN A 375 -9.66 0.41 19.19
N TYR A 376 -8.96 -0.34 18.34
CA TYR A 376 -8.32 -1.61 18.73
C TYR A 376 -7.26 -1.36 19.81
N ALA A 377 -6.36 -0.39 19.60
CA ALA A 377 -5.34 -0.08 20.60
C ALA A 377 -5.89 0.48 21.92
N ALA A 378 -7.11 1.01 21.94
CA ALA A 378 -7.76 1.53 23.14
C ALA A 378 -8.59 0.50 23.90
N GLN A 379 -9.21 -0.46 23.20
CA GLN A 379 -10.23 -1.35 23.77
C GLN A 379 -9.85 -2.83 23.73
N ALA A 380 -9.05 -3.27 22.75
CA ALA A 380 -8.73 -4.68 22.60
C ALA A 380 -7.71 -5.15 23.66
N PRO A 381 -7.93 -6.31 24.29
CA PRO A 381 -6.98 -6.89 25.24
C PRO A 381 -5.59 -7.07 24.61
N LYS A 382 -4.57 -6.53 25.27
CA LYS A 382 -3.17 -6.55 24.80
C LYS A 382 -2.97 -5.92 23.40
N GLY A 383 -3.93 -5.14 22.92
CA GLY A 383 -3.91 -4.54 21.58
C GLY A 383 -3.18 -3.21 21.49
N GLU A 384 -2.57 -2.69 22.56
CA GLU A 384 -1.96 -1.35 22.54
C GLU A 384 -0.83 -1.19 21.52
N PHE A 385 -0.59 0.05 21.10
CA PHE A 385 0.57 0.37 20.26
C PHE A 385 1.90 0.18 21.02
N PRO A 386 2.94 -0.35 20.37
CA PRO A 386 4.30 -0.44 20.93
C PRO A 386 4.96 0.91 21.18
N GLY A 387 4.46 1.97 20.55
CA GLY A 387 4.91 3.34 20.77
C GLY A 387 4.14 4.31 19.88
N ALA A 388 4.47 5.59 19.98
CA ALA A 388 3.91 6.62 19.12
C ALA A 388 4.90 7.77 18.94
N VAL A 389 4.68 8.56 17.90
CA VAL A 389 5.39 9.82 17.65
C VAL A 389 4.37 10.93 17.44
N ARG A 390 4.68 12.13 17.93
CA ARG A 390 3.94 13.35 17.61
C ARG A 390 4.92 14.47 17.32
N HIS A 391 4.77 15.11 16.16
CA HIS A 391 5.41 16.38 15.88
C HIS A 391 4.71 17.49 16.69
N ARG A 392 5.51 18.40 17.25
CA ARG A 392 5.04 19.49 18.10
C ARG A 392 5.83 20.76 17.82
N THR A 393 5.20 21.88 18.09
CA THR A 393 5.80 23.22 18.11
C THR A 393 6.00 23.67 19.56
N LYS A 394 7.11 24.36 19.83
CA LYS A 394 7.48 24.96 21.11
C LYS A 394 6.58 26.18 21.33
N PRO A 395 5.95 26.31 22.52
CA PRO A 395 5.20 27.50 22.85
C PRO A 395 6.10 28.74 22.82
N HIS A 396 5.63 29.85 22.26
CA HIS A 396 6.39 31.10 22.24
C HIS A 396 6.44 31.72 23.66
N PRO A 397 7.61 32.09 24.20
CA PRO A 397 7.68 32.74 25.51
C PRO A 397 6.93 34.07 25.49
N GLY A 398 5.86 34.19 26.30
CA GLY A 398 5.13 35.45 26.52
C GLY A 398 3.79 35.62 25.79
N GLN A 399 3.35 34.69 24.95
CA GLN A 399 2.02 34.73 24.30
C GLN A 399 1.37 33.34 24.23
N PRO A 400 0.50 32.98 25.21
CA PRO A 400 -0.19 31.70 25.26
C PRO A 400 -1.24 31.48 24.16
N ASP A 401 -1.75 32.54 23.52
CA ASP A 401 -2.94 32.51 22.65
C ASP A 401 -2.67 32.82 21.16
N GLN A 402 -1.41 32.94 20.71
CA GLN A 402 -1.15 33.07 19.28
C GLN A 402 -1.06 31.70 18.61
N LEU A 403 -2.12 31.39 17.87
CA LEU A 403 -2.23 30.29 16.93
C LEU A 403 -0.95 30.15 16.09
N ASP A 404 -0.36 28.96 16.15
CA ASP A 404 0.72 28.39 15.34
C ASP A 404 1.21 29.28 14.18
N ARG A 405 2.32 30.01 14.40
CA ARG A 405 3.20 30.42 13.30
C ARG A 405 4.27 29.33 13.11
N PRO A 406 4.20 28.52 12.03
CA PRO A 406 5.11 27.40 11.81
C PRO A 406 6.55 27.78 11.39
N ASP A 407 6.88 29.07 11.29
CA ASP A 407 8.05 29.52 10.50
C ASP A 407 9.26 30.03 11.32
N GLN A 408 9.41 29.66 12.60
CA GLN A 408 10.66 29.94 13.33
C GLN A 408 11.56 28.69 13.39
N PRO A 409 12.77 28.73 12.80
CA PRO A 409 13.77 27.68 12.97
C PRO A 409 14.03 27.40 14.46
N GLY A 410 14.01 26.12 14.86
CA GLY A 410 14.25 25.70 16.24
C GLY A 410 13.03 25.70 17.16
N SER A 411 11.82 25.97 16.65
CA SER A 411 10.57 25.81 17.41
C SER A 411 9.92 24.44 17.26
N ALA A 412 10.42 23.53 16.42
CA ALA A 412 9.82 22.21 16.25
C ALA A 412 10.52 21.16 17.12
N PHE A 413 9.82 20.09 17.47
CA PHE A 413 10.40 18.90 18.11
C PHE A 413 9.44 17.71 17.93
N VAL A 414 9.90 16.52 18.29
CA VAL A 414 9.03 15.33 18.35
C VAL A 414 8.93 14.80 19.78
N THR A 415 7.73 14.39 20.18
CA THR A 415 7.56 13.56 21.37
C THR A 415 7.45 12.11 20.95
N LEU A 416 8.38 11.28 21.42
CA LEU A 416 8.31 9.82 21.31
C LEU A 416 7.70 9.23 22.57
N TYR A 417 6.85 8.24 22.39
CA TYR A 417 6.19 7.51 23.46
C TYR A 417 6.59 6.04 23.41
N GLY A 418 6.94 5.48 24.57
CA GLY A 418 7.05 4.04 24.74
C GLY A 418 5.68 3.36 24.80
N PRO A 419 5.64 2.03 24.98
CA PRO A 419 4.39 1.29 25.13
C PRO A 419 3.65 1.74 26.40
N LYS A 420 2.32 1.70 26.40
CA LYS A 420 1.53 2.23 27.53
C LYS A 420 1.60 1.34 28.75
N THR A 421 1.50 0.02 28.58
CA THR A 421 1.39 -0.92 29.70
C THR A 421 2.20 -2.21 29.54
N GLN A 422 2.62 -2.57 28.32
CA GLN A 422 3.20 -3.89 28.01
C GLN A 422 4.72 -3.82 27.81
N PRO A 423 5.53 -4.33 28.77
CA PRO A 423 6.99 -4.33 28.64
C PRO A 423 7.52 -5.13 27.45
N LYS A 424 6.77 -6.15 26.99
CA LYS A 424 7.17 -6.97 25.83
C LYS A 424 7.21 -6.19 24.51
N LEU A 425 6.60 -5.00 24.46
CA LEU A 425 6.60 -4.12 23.30
C LEU A 425 7.74 -3.07 23.35
N SER A 426 8.60 -3.16 24.37
CA SER A 426 9.74 -2.26 24.57
C SER A 426 10.67 -2.28 23.35
N GLY A 427 10.91 -1.10 22.75
CA GLY A 427 11.77 -0.96 21.56
C GLY A 427 11.14 -1.43 20.24
N SER A 428 9.91 -1.94 20.26
CA SER A 428 9.18 -2.43 19.08
C SER A 428 8.57 -1.31 18.21
N PHE A 429 8.89 -0.06 18.49
CA PHE A 429 8.50 1.10 17.69
C PHE A 429 9.66 2.09 17.66
N ALA A 430 9.96 2.60 16.48
CA ALA A 430 11.01 3.58 16.28
C ALA A 430 10.56 4.70 15.37
N LEU A 431 11.06 5.91 15.63
CA LEU A 431 11.15 6.93 14.61
C LEU A 431 12.44 6.72 13.83
N THR A 432 12.34 6.61 12.52
CA THR A 432 13.45 6.16 11.68
C THR A 432 13.76 7.15 10.58
N GLN A 433 15.01 7.21 10.14
CA GLN A 433 15.42 7.99 8.99
C GLN A 433 16.45 7.22 8.16
N ARG A 434 16.33 7.28 6.83
CA ARG A 434 17.31 6.73 5.89
C ARG A 434 18.63 7.48 6.05
N VAL A 435 19.73 6.75 6.16
CA VAL A 435 21.08 7.35 6.20
C VAL A 435 21.89 6.87 5.01
N ALA A 436 22.71 7.78 4.47
CA ALA A 436 23.68 7.43 3.43
C ALA A 436 24.64 6.36 3.97
N ARG A 437 25.23 5.56 3.07
CA ARG A 437 26.14 4.48 3.44
C ARG A 437 27.26 5.02 4.33
N VAL A 438 27.41 4.45 5.51
CA VAL A 438 28.46 4.83 6.44
C VAL A 438 29.44 3.68 6.60
N SER A 439 30.72 3.99 6.52
CA SER A 439 31.81 3.07 6.83
C SER A 439 32.44 3.46 8.16
N GLY A 440 32.82 2.47 8.97
CA GLY A 440 33.60 2.70 10.20
C GLY A 440 33.00 2.09 11.46
N THR A 441 33.75 2.29 12.54
CA THR A 441 33.68 1.51 13.79
C THR A 441 32.81 2.10 14.88
N SER A 442 32.41 3.38 14.76
CA SER A 442 31.58 4.01 15.80
C SER A 442 30.91 5.28 15.31
N HIS A 443 29.58 5.30 15.36
CA HIS A 443 28.78 6.49 15.13
C HIS A 443 28.50 7.19 16.44
N GLN A 444 28.43 8.52 16.40
CA GLN A 444 28.01 9.32 17.55
C GLN A 444 26.69 10.01 17.24
N VAL A 445 25.78 9.94 18.21
CA VAL A 445 24.51 10.68 18.19
C VAL A 445 24.62 11.85 19.15
N LEU A 446 24.25 13.04 18.69
CA LEU A 446 24.07 14.22 19.51
C LEU A 446 22.65 14.76 19.30
N LEU A 447 21.99 15.17 20.36
CA LEU A 447 20.64 15.73 20.30
C LEU A 447 20.31 16.51 21.57
N ASP A 448 19.25 17.30 21.50
CA ASP A 448 18.61 17.87 22.67
C ASP A 448 17.44 16.99 23.08
N VAL A 449 17.36 16.68 24.38
CA VAL A 449 16.29 15.86 24.95
C VAL A 449 15.65 16.54 26.14
N ARG A 450 14.34 16.38 26.28
CA ARG A 450 13.60 16.72 27.49
C ARG A 450 12.74 15.53 27.91
N VAL A 451 12.85 15.15 29.18
CA VAL A 451 12.06 14.07 29.78
C VAL A 451 11.47 14.56 31.09
N GLU A 452 10.23 14.18 31.39
CA GLU A 452 9.59 14.48 32.68
C GLU A 452 10.04 13.51 33.78
N GLU A 453 10.33 12.28 33.39
CA GLU A 453 10.69 11.18 34.28
C GLU A 453 11.88 10.43 33.72
N ASN A 454 12.50 9.62 34.57
CA ASN A 454 13.65 8.80 34.20
C ASN A 454 13.28 7.84 33.05
N THR A 455 13.89 8.04 31.89
CA THR A 455 13.46 7.42 30.62
C THR A 455 14.66 6.82 29.90
N ARG A 456 14.57 5.55 29.51
CA ARG A 456 15.54 4.91 28.61
C ARG A 456 15.17 5.15 27.16
N ILE A 457 16.15 5.61 26.40
CA ILE A 457 16.07 5.84 24.96
C ILE A 457 17.11 4.96 24.27
N GLU A 458 16.69 4.27 23.22
CA GLU A 458 17.53 3.46 22.36
C GLU A 458 17.80 4.21 21.06
N PHE A 459 19.07 4.25 20.67
CA PHE A 459 19.52 4.75 19.38
C PHE A 459 20.20 3.62 18.63
N SER A 460 19.91 3.48 17.34
CA SER A 460 20.59 2.50 16.51
C SER A 460 20.76 2.96 15.08
N VAL A 461 21.81 2.45 14.45
CA VAL A 461 22.02 2.46 13.00
C VAL A 461 22.17 1.01 12.57
N CYS A 462 21.32 0.56 11.66
CA CYS A 462 21.32 -0.82 11.18
C CYS A 462 21.31 -0.86 9.64
N GLU A 463 21.86 -1.93 9.06
CA GLU A 463 21.55 -2.31 7.68
C GLU A 463 20.09 -2.77 7.66
N ARG A 464 19.18 -1.96 7.10
CA ARG A 464 17.75 -2.27 7.09
C ARG A 464 17.08 -1.78 5.81
N HIS A 465 16.35 -2.68 5.17
CA HIS A 465 15.40 -2.30 4.14
C HIS A 465 14.14 -1.70 4.75
N LEU A 466 13.40 -2.46 5.57
CA LEU A 466 12.18 -1.97 6.24
C LEU A 466 11.90 -2.66 7.57
N LEU A 467 11.78 -3.99 7.58
CA LEU A 467 11.25 -4.76 8.72
C LEU A 467 12.33 -5.41 9.59
N TYR A 468 13.43 -5.82 8.98
CA TYR A 468 14.44 -6.66 9.62
C TYR A 468 15.77 -5.92 9.65
N ASP A 469 16.32 -5.83 10.85
CA ASP A 469 17.64 -5.30 11.10
C ASP A 469 18.70 -6.36 10.86
N ARG A 470 19.79 -5.96 10.21
CA ARG A 470 21.05 -6.72 10.09
C ARG A 470 22.18 -5.78 10.50
N ARG A 471 23.22 -6.32 11.15
CA ARG A 471 24.43 -5.59 11.61
C ARG A 471 24.10 -4.20 12.16
N CYS A 472 23.89 -4.11 13.47
CA CYS A 472 23.54 -2.84 14.10
C CYS A 472 24.69 -2.30 14.94
N GLN A 473 24.83 -0.98 14.93
CA GLN A 473 25.48 -0.26 16.01
C GLN A 473 24.38 0.43 16.82
N ALA A 474 24.31 0.12 18.11
CA ALA A 474 23.24 0.60 18.98
C ALA A 474 23.76 1.03 20.35
N THR A 475 22.98 1.83 21.04
CA THR A 475 23.21 2.18 22.45
C THR A 475 21.89 2.49 23.14
N ARG A 476 21.84 2.23 24.44
CA ARG A 476 20.69 2.55 25.29
C ARG A 476 21.13 3.48 26.39
N VAL A 477 20.58 4.69 26.39
CA VAL A 477 20.93 5.70 27.38
C VAL A 477 19.73 5.96 28.30
N ARG A 478 20.01 6.06 29.59
CA ARG A 478 19.03 6.45 30.59
C ARG A 478 19.14 7.95 30.86
N VAL A 479 18.12 8.69 30.47
CA VAL A 479 18.03 10.15 30.62
C VAL A 479 17.25 10.47 31.89
N LYS A 480 17.86 11.22 32.81
CA LYS A 480 17.20 11.73 34.02
C LYS A 480 16.60 13.11 33.73
N PRO A 481 15.45 13.47 34.30
CA PRO A 481 14.87 14.80 34.14
C PRO A 481 15.76 15.86 34.79
N VAL A 482 16.04 16.94 34.06
CA VAL A 482 16.64 18.17 34.62
C VAL A 482 15.51 19.17 34.81
N ARG A 483 15.38 19.70 36.02
CA ARG A 483 14.30 20.63 36.37
C ARG A 483 14.84 22.01 36.75
N VAL A 484 14.25 23.05 36.19
CA VAL A 484 14.48 24.45 36.56
C VAL A 484 13.13 25.02 36.98
N GLN A 485 13.05 25.58 38.20
CA GLN A 485 11.79 26.06 38.78
C GLN A 485 10.65 25.01 38.75
N GLY A 486 11.01 23.73 38.94
CA GLY A 486 10.05 22.62 38.94
C GLY A 486 9.63 22.10 37.56
N GLN A 487 9.97 22.78 36.47
CA GLN A 487 9.65 22.38 35.10
C GLN A 487 10.81 21.63 34.44
N ALA A 488 10.50 20.58 33.67
CA ALA A 488 11.51 19.87 32.89
C ALA A 488 12.07 20.77 31.78
N VAL A 489 13.39 20.82 31.67
CA VAL A 489 14.09 21.62 30.65
C VAL A 489 14.86 20.72 29.66
N TRP A 490 15.15 21.28 28.49
CA TRP A 490 16.00 20.65 27.49
C TRP A 490 17.42 20.51 28.01
N GLN A 491 18.05 19.37 27.72
CA GLN A 491 19.44 19.10 28.02
C GLN A 491 20.12 18.43 26.81
N PRO A 492 21.40 18.72 26.55
CA PRO A 492 22.15 18.04 25.51
C PRO A 492 22.41 16.59 25.90
N LEU A 493 22.33 15.69 24.93
CA LEU A 493 22.66 14.28 25.06
C LEU A 493 23.65 13.89 23.96
N ALA A 494 24.75 13.27 24.36
CA ALA A 494 25.70 12.64 23.44
C ALA A 494 25.81 11.15 23.77
N ALA A 495 25.71 10.30 22.74
CA ALA A 495 25.77 8.87 22.89
C ALA A 495 26.58 8.23 21.76
N THR A 496 27.47 7.32 22.11
CA THR A 496 28.28 6.56 21.15
C THR A 496 27.61 5.23 20.87
N LEU A 497 27.38 4.93 19.59
CA LEU A 497 26.81 3.66 19.15
C LEU A 497 27.90 2.59 19.14
N GLN A 498 27.56 1.40 19.64
CA GLN A 498 28.46 0.25 19.70
C GLN A 498 27.89 -0.90 18.90
N GLY A 499 28.75 -1.63 18.19
CA GLY A 499 28.40 -2.80 17.40
C GLY A 499 29.48 -3.11 16.38
N ASP A 500 29.20 -4.08 15.53
CA ASP A 500 30.12 -4.49 14.47
C ASP A 500 30.30 -3.38 13.42
N ASP A 501 31.42 -3.44 12.71
CA ASP A 501 31.69 -2.57 11.58
C ASP A 501 30.74 -2.87 10.41
N PHE A 502 30.30 -1.81 9.74
CA PHE A 502 29.59 -1.94 8.47
C PHE A 502 30.60 -2.32 7.38
N ALA A 503 30.64 -3.60 7.02
CA ALA A 503 31.57 -4.09 6.01
C ALA A 503 31.24 -3.54 4.62
N ASN A 504 32.29 -3.26 3.84
CA ASN A 504 32.16 -2.76 2.48
C ASN A 504 31.94 -3.93 1.51
N ASP A 505 30.76 -4.54 1.57
CA ASP A 505 30.43 -5.76 0.81
C ASP A 505 30.25 -5.46 -0.70
N GLY A 506 31.35 -5.25 -1.45
CA GLY A 506 31.42 -5.27 -2.93
C GLY A 506 30.46 -4.35 -3.73
N TRP A 507 30.45 -4.52 -5.06
CA TRP A 507 29.63 -3.74 -6.01
C TRP A 507 28.12 -4.04 -5.92
N HIS A 508 27.75 -5.13 -5.24
CA HIS A 508 26.36 -5.55 -5.01
C HIS A 508 25.74 -4.92 -3.74
N GLY A 509 26.50 -4.18 -2.92
CA GLY A 509 26.17 -3.97 -1.51
C GLY A 509 26.12 -2.51 -1.02
N ALA A 510 25.61 -1.55 -1.80
CA ALA A 510 25.10 -0.32 -1.20
C ALA A 510 23.80 -0.63 -0.44
N ARG A 511 23.92 -1.38 0.67
CA ARG A 511 22.81 -1.73 1.54
C ARG A 511 22.25 -0.45 2.13
N LEU A 512 20.93 -0.33 2.09
CA LEU A 512 20.26 0.79 2.73
C LEU A 512 20.48 0.68 4.25
N MET A 513 20.83 1.80 4.86
CA MET A 513 20.99 1.94 6.29
C MET A 513 19.89 2.81 6.86
N MET A 514 19.54 2.58 8.11
CA MET A 514 18.48 3.32 8.78
C MET A 514 18.90 3.66 10.21
N PHE A 515 18.86 4.95 10.54
CA PHE A 515 18.92 5.44 11.91
C PHE A 515 17.56 5.27 12.57
N SER A 516 17.55 4.90 13.85
CA SER A 516 16.35 4.68 14.64
C SER A 516 16.50 5.30 16.02
N VAL A 517 15.42 5.89 16.53
CA VAL A 517 15.30 6.33 17.91
C VAL A 517 13.99 5.82 18.51
N SER A 518 14.08 5.24 19.71
CA SER A 518 12.98 4.58 20.39
C SER A 518 12.96 4.90 21.88
N VAL A 519 11.78 5.16 22.45
CA VAL A 519 11.58 5.16 23.91
C VAL A 519 11.21 3.75 24.32
N VAL A 520 12.05 3.11 25.13
CA VAL A 520 11.90 1.68 25.45
C VAL A 520 11.11 1.45 26.74
N ASP A 521 11.03 2.44 27.63
CA ASP A 521 10.33 2.29 28.90
C ASP A 521 8.81 2.44 28.78
N VAL A 522 8.09 1.62 29.55
CA VAL A 522 6.63 1.63 29.63
C VAL A 522 6.13 2.93 30.25
N ALA A 523 5.08 3.50 29.67
CA ALA A 523 4.44 4.74 30.10
C ALA A 523 5.39 5.94 30.20
N ARG A 524 6.52 5.92 29.48
CA ARG A 524 7.47 7.03 29.39
C ARG A 524 7.41 7.72 28.04
N ALA A 525 7.86 8.96 28.03
CA ALA A 525 7.97 9.77 26.84
C ALA A 525 9.26 10.61 26.87
N ALA A 526 9.76 10.94 25.68
CA ALA A 526 10.89 11.84 25.50
C ALA A 526 10.59 12.82 24.39
N ASP A 527 10.79 14.11 24.67
CA ASP A 527 10.86 15.15 23.65
C ASP A 527 12.28 15.19 23.10
N ILE A 528 12.42 15.20 21.78
CA ILE A 528 13.70 15.11 21.08
C ILE A 528 13.75 16.19 20.00
N ASP A 529 14.89 16.85 19.90
CA ASP A 529 15.18 17.92 18.94
C ASP A 529 16.67 17.91 18.55
N ASN A 530 17.02 18.61 17.47
CA ASN A 530 18.40 18.81 16.98
C ASN A 530 19.23 17.52 16.84
N VAL A 531 18.62 16.47 16.28
CA VAL A 531 19.27 15.16 16.15
C VAL A 531 20.34 15.18 15.08
N MET A 532 21.58 14.90 15.50
CA MET A 532 22.75 14.78 14.66
C MET A 532 23.32 13.38 14.78
N LEU A 533 23.60 12.74 13.65
CA LEU A 533 24.35 11.50 13.57
C LEU A 533 25.66 11.79 12.84
N MET A 534 26.78 11.54 13.51
CA MET A 534 28.12 11.75 13.00
C MET A 534 28.79 10.40 12.76
N GLY A 535 29.42 10.26 11.59
CA GLY A 535 30.36 9.18 11.29
C GLY A 535 31.78 9.56 11.68
N GLN A 536 32.77 8.83 11.14
CA GLN A 536 34.20 9.14 11.36
C GLN A 536 34.67 10.39 10.59
N SER A 537 34.15 10.60 9.38
CA SER A 537 34.20 11.92 8.75
C SER A 537 33.15 12.78 9.43
N ALA A 538 33.48 13.98 9.89
CA ALA A 538 32.58 14.92 10.60
C ALA A 538 31.36 15.42 9.77
N THR A 539 30.94 14.64 8.77
CA THR A 539 29.75 14.81 7.97
C THR A 539 28.51 14.40 8.75
N LEU A 540 27.52 15.29 8.79
CA LEU A 540 26.18 14.99 9.28
C LEU A 540 25.48 14.00 8.33
N LEU A 541 24.95 12.93 8.90
CA LEU A 541 24.32 11.84 8.15
C LEU A 541 22.79 11.91 8.12
N LEU A 542 22.21 12.71 9.01
CA LEU A 542 20.76 12.95 9.10
C LEU A 542 20.42 14.29 8.44
N ASN A 543 19.24 14.31 7.84
CA ASN A 543 18.57 15.51 7.34
C ASN A 543 17.37 15.83 8.25
N ASN A 544 16.95 17.09 8.30
CA ASN A 544 15.78 17.51 9.09
C ASN A 544 15.85 17.05 10.58
N GLY A 545 17.03 17.09 11.19
CA GLY A 545 17.24 16.69 12.59
C GLY A 545 16.59 17.65 13.62
N ASP A 546 16.32 18.88 13.20
CA ASP A 546 15.66 19.94 13.97
C ASP A 546 14.12 19.94 13.79
N PHE A 547 13.60 19.01 12.99
CA PHE A 547 12.17 18.85 12.68
C PHE A 547 11.48 20.10 12.11
N SER A 548 12.24 21.05 11.57
CA SER A 548 11.73 22.31 11.01
C SER A 548 10.88 22.07 9.75
N ALA A 549 11.20 21.02 8.98
CA ALA A 549 10.39 20.57 7.84
C ALA A 549 9.29 19.55 8.23
N GLY A 550 8.90 19.51 9.51
CA GLY A 550 7.97 18.52 10.04
C GLY A 550 8.58 17.12 10.06
N MET A 551 7.85 16.13 9.56
CA MET A 551 8.33 14.73 9.51
C MET A 551 9.03 14.37 8.19
N ALA A 552 9.40 15.34 7.34
CA ALA A 552 10.19 15.05 6.14
C ALA A 552 11.45 14.24 6.50
N GLN A 553 11.78 13.20 5.73
CA GLN A 553 12.86 12.22 5.96
C GLN A 553 12.67 11.29 7.17
N TRP A 554 11.67 11.54 8.01
CA TRP A 554 11.37 10.75 9.18
C TRP A 554 10.17 9.84 8.93
N PHE A 555 10.35 8.57 9.24
CA PHE A 555 9.37 7.53 8.97
C PHE A 555 9.17 6.68 10.23
N PRO A 556 7.98 6.70 10.85
CA PRO A 556 7.70 5.82 11.97
C PRO A 556 7.64 4.37 11.48
N ALA A 557 8.19 3.44 12.25
CA ALA A 557 8.13 2.01 11.92
C ALA A 557 7.92 1.19 13.19
N ALA A 558 7.00 0.22 13.10
CA ALA A 558 6.83 -0.80 14.11
C ALA A 558 7.69 -2.02 13.77
N GLN A 559 8.11 -2.74 14.80
CA GLN A 559 8.82 -3.99 14.69
C GLN A 559 8.11 -5.04 15.54
N SER A 560 8.09 -6.30 15.10
CA SER A 560 7.63 -7.49 15.85
C SER A 560 6.14 -7.56 16.26
N ASN A 561 5.42 -6.46 16.47
CA ASN A 561 4.01 -6.45 16.86
C ASN A 561 3.20 -5.50 15.98
N PHE A 562 2.24 -6.04 15.24
CA PHE A 562 1.46 -5.31 14.22
C PHE A 562 -0.05 -5.36 14.45
N LEU A 563 -0.50 -6.05 15.51
CA LEU A 563 -1.93 -6.29 15.77
C LEU A 563 -2.79 -5.02 15.73
N PRO A 564 -2.41 -3.88 16.35
CA PRO A 564 -3.34 -2.76 16.40
C PRO A 564 -3.62 -2.10 15.07
N TRP A 565 -2.77 -2.23 14.06
CA TRP A 565 -2.94 -1.42 12.84
C TRP A 565 -3.97 -1.99 11.89
N HIS A 566 -4.21 -3.29 11.92
CA HIS A 566 -4.97 -4.00 10.91
C HIS A 566 -5.69 -5.20 11.51
N LEU A 567 -6.87 -5.53 10.99
CA LEU A 567 -7.54 -6.76 11.34
C LEU A 567 -7.11 -7.84 10.35
N ASP A 568 -6.70 -9.01 10.85
CA ASP A 568 -6.26 -10.15 10.03
C ASP A 568 -7.40 -10.83 9.24
N ASN A 569 -8.38 -10.06 8.79
CA ASN A 569 -9.51 -10.48 7.96
C ASN A 569 -10.19 -9.24 7.36
N PHE A 570 -10.12 -9.11 6.04
CA PHE A 570 -10.69 -8.00 5.27
C PHE A 570 -12.21 -7.86 5.45
N TYR A 571 -12.95 -8.96 5.54
CA TYR A 571 -14.40 -8.92 5.68
C TYR A 571 -14.81 -8.37 7.05
N LEU A 572 -14.10 -8.81 8.10
CA LEU A 572 -14.28 -8.27 9.44
C LEU A 572 -13.80 -6.82 9.53
N GLU A 573 -12.73 -6.46 8.83
CA GLU A 573 -12.24 -5.07 8.77
C GLU A 573 -13.34 -4.15 8.21
N VAL A 574 -13.96 -4.54 7.08
CA VAL A 574 -15.08 -3.79 6.48
C VAL A 574 -16.27 -3.73 7.43
N LEU A 575 -16.62 -4.83 8.09
CA LEU A 575 -17.70 -4.87 9.08
C LEU A 575 -17.44 -3.93 10.25
N VAL A 576 -16.26 -4.02 10.87
CA VAL A 576 -15.89 -3.26 12.07
C VAL A 576 -15.80 -1.77 11.76
N GLU A 577 -15.24 -1.38 10.62
CA GLU A 577 -15.09 0.03 10.27
C GLU A 577 -16.34 0.65 9.66
N ARG A 578 -17.13 -0.11 8.88
CA ARG A 578 -18.18 0.45 7.99
C ARG A 578 -19.56 -0.17 8.17
N GLY A 579 -19.69 -1.16 9.05
CA GLY A 579 -20.96 -1.80 9.39
C GLY A 579 -21.44 -2.84 8.38
N LEU A 580 -22.42 -3.63 8.83
CA LEU A 580 -22.99 -4.76 8.09
C LEU A 580 -23.61 -4.36 6.73
N PRO A 581 -24.37 -3.26 6.58
CA PRO A 581 -24.92 -2.86 5.28
C PRO A 581 -23.83 -2.61 4.23
N THR A 582 -22.71 -2.01 4.62
CA THR A 582 -21.57 -1.76 3.72
C THR A 582 -20.93 -3.07 3.28
N LEU A 583 -20.74 -4.01 4.22
CA LEU A 583 -20.22 -5.35 3.91
C LEU A 583 -21.14 -6.08 2.94
N LEU A 584 -22.44 -6.12 3.20
CA LEU A 584 -23.43 -6.77 2.33
C LEU A 584 -23.47 -6.16 0.93
N LEU A 585 -23.44 -4.82 0.85
CA LEU A 585 -23.36 -4.10 -0.42
C LEU A 585 -22.09 -4.48 -1.18
N PHE A 586 -20.93 -4.49 -0.51
CA PHE A 586 -19.67 -4.88 -1.12
C PHE A 586 -19.70 -6.33 -1.64
N LEU A 587 -20.20 -7.28 -0.84
CA LEU A 587 -20.35 -8.67 -1.25
C LEU A 587 -21.30 -8.82 -2.44
N ALA A 588 -22.40 -8.05 -2.49
CA ALA A 588 -23.31 -8.04 -3.63
C ALA A 588 -22.63 -7.51 -4.91
N VAL A 589 -21.80 -6.46 -4.79
CA VAL A 589 -21.00 -5.91 -5.90
C VAL A 589 -20.02 -6.96 -6.42
N VAL A 590 -19.28 -7.63 -5.52
CA VAL A 590 -18.35 -8.70 -5.87
C VAL A 590 -19.06 -9.87 -6.54
N LEU A 591 -20.19 -10.33 -5.99
CA LEU A 591 -20.98 -11.39 -6.58
C LEU A 591 -21.49 -11.01 -7.97
N GLY A 592 -22.03 -9.79 -8.13
CA GLY A 592 -22.46 -9.27 -9.42
C GLY A 592 -21.33 -9.21 -10.44
N ALA A 593 -20.12 -8.83 -10.02
CA ALA A 593 -18.92 -8.85 -10.86
C ALA A 593 -18.55 -10.28 -11.30
N MET A 594 -18.53 -11.24 -10.38
CA MET A 594 -18.21 -12.63 -10.68
C MET A 594 -19.24 -13.26 -11.62
N VAL A 595 -20.54 -13.03 -11.37
CA VAL A 595 -21.62 -13.50 -12.25
C VAL A 595 -21.53 -12.88 -13.65
N SER A 596 -21.20 -11.58 -13.74
CA SER A 596 -20.95 -10.89 -15.01
C SER A 596 -19.83 -11.55 -15.81
N LEU A 597 -18.72 -11.89 -15.16
CA LEU A 597 -17.59 -12.56 -15.80
C LEU A 597 -17.96 -13.99 -16.23
N TRP A 598 -18.71 -14.72 -15.40
CA TRP A 598 -19.13 -16.10 -15.68
C TRP A 598 -20.07 -16.21 -16.89
N ARG A 599 -21.04 -15.29 -17.03
CA ARG A 599 -22.05 -15.31 -18.11
C ARG A 599 -21.49 -14.96 -19.50
N ARG A 600 -20.18 -14.77 -19.66
CA ARG A 600 -19.53 -14.33 -20.91
C ARG A 600 -18.55 -15.36 -21.47
N PRO A 601 -19.01 -16.51 -21.97
CA PRO A 601 -18.15 -17.44 -22.68
C PRO A 601 -17.98 -16.98 -24.14
N ASP A 602 -17.13 -15.99 -24.43
CA ASP A 602 -16.81 -15.60 -25.82
C ASP A 602 -15.34 -15.80 -26.19
N ARG A 603 -15.12 -16.66 -27.19
CA ARG A 603 -13.85 -16.99 -27.89
C ARG A 603 -12.75 -17.58 -26.99
N PRO A 604 -11.75 -18.29 -27.56
CA PRO A 604 -10.88 -19.11 -26.72
C PRO A 604 -10.00 -18.35 -25.72
N LEU A 605 -9.67 -17.05 -25.90
CA LEU A 605 -8.78 -16.35 -24.95
C LEU A 605 -9.09 -14.84 -24.70
N PRO A 606 -10.30 -14.47 -24.22
CA PRO A 606 -10.58 -13.15 -23.66
C PRO A 606 -9.89 -12.96 -22.29
N LEU A 607 -9.74 -11.71 -21.84
CA LEU A 607 -9.13 -11.36 -20.54
C LEU A 607 -10.00 -11.76 -19.32
N VAL A 608 -11.28 -12.09 -19.54
CA VAL A 608 -12.31 -12.38 -18.52
C VAL A 608 -11.89 -13.40 -17.44
N PRO A 609 -11.44 -14.63 -17.76
CA PRO A 609 -11.06 -15.61 -16.74
C PRO A 609 -9.87 -15.17 -15.89
N PHE A 610 -8.97 -14.34 -16.44
CA PHE A 610 -7.83 -13.80 -15.71
C PHE A 610 -8.25 -12.71 -14.72
N ILE A 611 -9.25 -11.89 -15.07
CA ILE A 611 -9.86 -10.92 -14.13
C ILE A 611 -10.57 -11.65 -13.00
N ALA A 612 -11.34 -12.70 -13.32
CA ALA A 612 -12.02 -13.51 -12.30
C ALA A 612 -11.02 -14.14 -11.32
N ALA A 613 -9.94 -14.75 -11.83
CA ALA A 613 -8.87 -15.30 -11.02
C ALA A 613 -8.17 -14.23 -10.16
N SER A 614 -7.96 -13.02 -10.72
CA SER A 614 -7.35 -11.89 -10.00
C SER A 614 -8.22 -11.42 -8.83
N LEU A 615 -9.52 -11.25 -9.05
CA LEU A 615 -10.46 -10.88 -7.99
C LEU A 615 -10.58 -11.98 -6.94
N ALA A 616 -10.64 -13.26 -7.36
CA ALA A 616 -10.68 -14.39 -6.44
C ALA A 616 -9.41 -14.47 -5.57
N ALA A 617 -8.23 -14.20 -6.15
CA ALA A 617 -6.97 -14.16 -5.43
C ALA A 617 -6.97 -13.10 -4.31
N VAL A 618 -7.43 -11.88 -4.59
CA VAL A 618 -7.54 -10.82 -3.57
C VAL A 618 -8.52 -11.21 -2.47
N LEU A 619 -9.69 -11.76 -2.83
CA LEU A 619 -10.69 -12.21 -1.86
C LEU A 619 -10.19 -13.33 -0.95
N LEU A 620 -9.35 -14.22 -1.48
CA LEU A 620 -8.70 -15.28 -0.70
C LEU A 620 -7.64 -14.73 0.25
N VAL A 621 -6.80 -13.76 -0.17
CA VAL A 621 -5.90 -13.06 0.76
C VAL A 621 -6.72 -12.40 1.89
N GLY A 622 -7.86 -11.79 1.54
CA GLY A 622 -8.76 -11.14 2.48
C GLY A 622 -9.34 -12.03 3.58
N VAL A 623 -9.30 -13.37 3.44
CA VAL A 623 -9.74 -14.29 4.50
C VAL A 623 -8.79 -14.24 5.71
N VAL A 624 -7.51 -13.93 5.48
CA VAL A 624 -6.46 -14.00 6.51
C VAL A 624 -5.71 -12.69 6.71
N SER A 625 -6.05 -11.64 5.96
CA SER A 625 -5.41 -10.33 6.09
C SER A 625 -6.31 -9.18 5.65
N SER A 626 -5.88 -7.96 5.94
CA SER A 626 -6.48 -6.71 5.51
C SER A 626 -6.13 -6.38 4.05
N VAL A 627 -6.99 -5.58 3.41
CA VAL A 627 -6.79 -5.12 2.02
C VAL A 627 -7.02 -3.60 1.91
N MET A 628 -7.96 -3.05 2.68
CA MET A 628 -8.46 -1.67 2.48
C MET A 628 -7.57 -0.61 3.15
N ASP A 629 -6.79 -1.03 4.13
CA ASP A 629 -5.74 -0.32 4.82
C ASP A 629 -4.53 0.03 3.94
N VAL A 630 -4.43 -0.50 2.72
CA VAL A 630 -3.37 -0.20 1.74
C VAL A 630 -3.97 0.50 0.51
N PRO A 631 -4.04 1.84 0.47
CA PRO A 631 -4.90 2.56 -0.48
C PRO A 631 -4.56 2.31 -1.95
N ARG A 632 -3.28 2.23 -2.32
CA ARG A 632 -2.83 2.00 -3.71
C ARG A 632 -3.31 0.65 -4.24
N VAL A 633 -3.14 -0.40 -3.44
CA VAL A 633 -3.53 -1.77 -3.79
C VAL A 633 -5.05 -1.91 -3.77
N ALA A 634 -5.72 -1.36 -2.76
CA ALA A 634 -7.17 -1.32 -2.67
C ALA A 634 -7.81 -0.58 -3.86
N TYR A 635 -7.23 0.53 -4.32
CA TYR A 635 -7.65 1.24 -5.52
C TYR A 635 -7.63 0.32 -6.75
N MET A 636 -6.54 -0.42 -6.96
CA MET A 636 -6.41 -1.30 -8.13
C MET A 636 -7.40 -2.47 -8.07
N PHE A 637 -7.63 -3.05 -6.89
CA PHE A 637 -8.67 -4.05 -6.70
C PHE A 637 -10.06 -3.51 -7.06
N MET A 638 -10.42 -2.32 -6.57
CA MET A 638 -11.69 -1.67 -6.90
C MET A 638 -11.81 -1.33 -8.39
N LEU A 639 -10.69 -0.93 -9.03
CA LEU A 639 -10.65 -0.66 -10.46
C LEU A 639 -10.94 -1.93 -11.28
N TRP A 640 -10.34 -3.07 -10.93
CA TRP A 640 -10.64 -4.36 -11.58
C TRP A 640 -12.07 -4.83 -11.34
N LEU A 641 -12.60 -4.62 -10.13
CA LEU A 641 -13.99 -4.89 -9.81
C LEU A 641 -14.94 -4.09 -10.71
N PHE A 642 -14.64 -2.81 -10.92
CA PHE A 642 -15.41 -1.95 -11.81
C PHE A 642 -15.25 -2.31 -13.28
N VAL A 643 -14.08 -2.75 -13.74
CA VAL A 643 -13.90 -3.32 -15.09
C VAL A 643 -14.79 -4.55 -15.29
N ALA A 644 -14.89 -5.44 -14.29
CA ALA A 644 -15.74 -6.63 -14.36
C ALA A 644 -17.25 -6.30 -14.45
N ILE A 645 -17.71 -5.31 -13.69
CA ILE A 645 -19.14 -4.92 -13.65
C ILE A 645 -19.53 -4.04 -14.85
N GLN A 646 -18.62 -3.21 -15.35
CA GLN A 646 -18.90 -2.40 -16.53
C GLN A 646 -19.19 -3.27 -17.76
N ASN A 647 -18.53 -4.42 -17.80
CA ASN A 647 -18.77 -5.44 -18.81
C ASN A 647 -20.19 -6.04 -18.70
N SER A 648 -20.82 -6.21 -17.53
CA SER A 648 -22.21 -6.73 -17.46
C SER A 648 -23.25 -5.87 -18.19
N ALA A 649 -23.12 -4.54 -18.15
CA ALA A 649 -24.15 -3.61 -18.63
C ALA A 649 -24.31 -3.55 -20.18
N VAL A 650 -23.45 -4.27 -20.91
CA VAL A 650 -23.57 -4.44 -22.37
C VAL A 650 -24.41 -5.68 -22.71
N VAL A 651 -24.53 -6.64 -21.78
CA VAL A 651 -25.19 -7.95 -22.00
C VAL A 651 -26.70 -7.88 -21.84
N ALA A 652 -27.25 -7.08 -20.92
CA ALA A 652 -28.71 -6.97 -20.78
C ALA A 652 -29.41 -6.42 -22.03
N ARG A 653 -28.67 -5.72 -22.92
CA ARG A 653 -29.16 -5.26 -24.23
C ARG A 653 -29.09 -6.31 -25.33
N ALA A 654 -28.24 -7.33 -25.19
CA ALA A 654 -28.11 -8.38 -26.20
C ALA A 654 -29.12 -9.53 -26.00
N LEU A 655 -29.77 -9.59 -24.83
CA LEU A 655 -30.75 -10.62 -24.46
C LEU A 655 -32.19 -10.11 -24.42
N GLN A 656 -32.44 -8.84 -24.78
CA GLN A 656 -33.80 -8.38 -25.05
C GLN A 656 -34.13 -8.75 -26.50
N PRO A 657 -35.15 -9.60 -26.76
CA PRO A 657 -35.65 -9.76 -28.12
C PRO A 657 -36.15 -8.40 -28.61
N ALA A 658 -35.82 -8.07 -29.86
CA ALA A 658 -36.15 -6.81 -30.53
C ALA A 658 -37.66 -6.57 -30.60
#